data_AF-A0A6P7SKR4-F1
#
_entry.id   AF-A0A6P7SKR4-F1
#
_cell.length_a   1.000
_cell.length_b   1.000
_cell.length_c   1.000
_cell.angle_alpha   90.00
_cell.angle_beta   90.00
_cell.angle_gamma   90.00
#
_symmetry.space_group_name_H-M   'P 1'
#
loop_
_entity.id
_entity.type
_entity.pdbx_description
1 polymer ?
#
loop_
_entity_poly.entity_id
_entity_poly.type
_entity_poly.pdbx_seq_one_letter_code
_entity_poly.pdbx_strand_id
1 'polypeptide(L)'
;MLANNNNNNNAISLLVWLLCMWTTTGFATNAALDYDQIHILGLCDPDIYKDCVDAFTNFLPNRDNVGPFETFYYNWSVIKAKKDFATGLREMDGVCSKYTYHVMVAFGLTPTMMTAALTADTFNITLLAYDTTPGHILTLENSMMVQMNRSPYYSGEAMALLLSRFGYYWVSFIYQDTYLEDGFYTRFLEEGGLYGVRMYLNVSVSHADNWMILQDKLKKIQQSAFKIVVIHCDVFLMKRVVQIGKLLNLFSHNYAWFLSDFATEHNQLADYSLPVGLVGLERSRPYGYVTQLENILRTIVQHFQSDGISDLAYREFSLSDVVNDSYIFNTSSVRWSRELRLSLESSGEILDYTQDSSNYTFQILNLVKDLKGTKIWKFVGAVDNFYVNLSTVAELPGRRENATHRFRKLYSIITKVSPPFIMQKEAFSEDGDCYSYVPCVQVANESDVDNAFEDYLLTNRYDHDKFSVSCCTGVTIDILVKLATDMEFDFILFFLKEPFDGNYTYDSGSWNDTLMYLEDDRVDIVAGPLSITVERVRYITFTEVYFYTGFSMITMKRERETSMDAFLMPFSVEVWIGIAISATVTAVATSLFEWNSPFGLNPKGRKRERNYTLGSALTMVYSVLFGHIVRTKSPKSWPGKVLQNFWAGLAIFMIASYTANLAAYLAGRSEQSDLLNINDERTIFELHFLTVNLIPINTKVSKLHITHLDS
;
A
#
# COMPACT_ATOMS: atom_id res chain seq x y z
N MET A 1 64.69 35.04 -54.64
CA MET A 1 64.94 35.61 -53.30
C MET A 1 65.06 34.44 -52.33
N LEU A 2 66.28 33.94 -52.18
CA LEU A 2 67.07 33.84 -50.93
C LEU A 2 66.50 32.82 -49.92
N ALA A 3 67.20 31.81 -49.41
CA ALA A 3 68.43 31.06 -49.68
C ALA A 3 68.37 29.93 -48.61
N ASN A 4 68.72 28.66 -48.84
CA ASN A 4 70.11 28.23 -48.98
C ASN A 4 70.20 26.76 -49.45
N ASN A 5 71.28 26.51 -50.19
CA ASN A 5 71.73 25.34 -50.94
C ASN A 5 71.63 23.96 -50.24
N ASN A 6 71.22 22.89 -50.93
CA ASN A 6 71.95 22.09 -51.95
C ASN A 6 73.29 21.50 -51.47
N ASN A 7 73.36 20.18 -51.24
CA ASN A 7 73.89 19.23 -52.23
C ASN A 7 74.12 17.82 -51.66
N ASN A 8 73.61 16.84 -52.42
CA ASN A 8 74.19 15.54 -52.79
C ASN A 8 75.49 15.10 -52.11
N ASN A 9 75.51 13.84 -51.63
CA ASN A 9 76.35 12.78 -52.23
C ASN A 9 76.22 11.46 -51.45
N ASN A 10 75.71 10.42 -52.12
CA ASN A 10 76.41 9.13 -52.34
C ASN A 10 77.46 8.70 -51.29
N ALA A 11 77.03 8.46 -50.06
CA ALA A 11 77.75 7.68 -49.04
C ALA A 11 76.92 6.45 -48.60
N ILE A 12 76.01 5.99 -49.48
CA ILE A 12 74.98 4.97 -49.25
C ILE A 12 75.41 3.60 -49.82
N SER A 13 76.69 3.42 -50.14
CA SER A 13 77.21 2.12 -50.54
C SER A 13 78.55 1.89 -49.86
N LEU A 14 78.64 0.76 -49.16
CA LEU A 14 79.89 0.12 -48.71
C LEU A 14 80.61 0.86 -47.58
N LEU A 15 80.38 0.47 -46.32
CA LEU A 15 81.47 0.02 -45.42
C LEU A 15 81.13 -0.08 -43.92
N VAL A 16 79.98 0.36 -43.43
CA VAL A 16 79.73 0.34 -41.96
C VAL A 16 78.63 -0.64 -41.52
N TRP A 17 77.77 -1.10 -42.43
CA TRP A 17 76.78 -2.14 -42.11
C TRP A 17 77.32 -3.59 -42.10
N LEU A 18 78.63 -3.78 -42.33
CA LEU A 18 79.25 -5.10 -42.55
C LEU A 18 80.02 -5.68 -41.34
N LEU A 19 79.82 -5.18 -40.11
CA LEU A 19 80.65 -5.63 -38.98
C LEU A 19 79.96 -6.05 -37.67
N CYS A 20 78.64 -6.25 -37.64
CA CYS A 20 78.03 -6.99 -36.52
C CYS A 20 76.87 -7.90 -37.00
N MET A 21 77.20 -8.85 -37.87
CA MET A 21 76.72 -10.21 -37.63
C MET A 21 77.30 -10.69 -36.29
N TRP A 22 76.62 -11.63 -35.63
CA TRP A 22 76.87 -12.22 -34.31
C TRP A 22 76.06 -11.48 -33.22
N THR A 23 74.78 -11.80 -33.03
CA THR A 23 74.35 -13.03 -32.33
C THR A 23 72.82 -13.09 -32.31
N THR A 24 72.27 -14.32 -32.19
CA THR A 24 70.84 -14.70 -32.03
C THR A 24 70.01 -14.77 -33.33
N THR A 25 70.06 -15.89 -34.06
CA THR A 25 69.20 -17.10 -33.94
C THR A 25 67.72 -16.88 -34.27
N GLY A 26 67.32 -17.36 -35.45
CA GLY A 26 66.05 -18.07 -35.64
C GLY A 26 64.83 -17.24 -36.00
N PHE A 27 64.77 -16.70 -37.22
CA PHE A 27 63.48 -16.39 -37.83
C PHE A 27 62.75 -17.71 -38.16
N ALA A 28 61.76 -18.03 -37.34
CA ALA A 28 60.71 -18.96 -37.72
C ALA A 28 59.91 -18.33 -38.87
N THR A 29 59.62 -19.16 -39.86
CA THR A 29 58.89 -18.85 -41.08
C THR A 29 57.53 -18.20 -40.80
N ASN A 30 57.29 -17.04 -41.40
CA ASN A 30 55.98 -16.42 -41.53
C ASN A 30 54.96 -17.45 -42.06
N ALA A 31 53.94 -17.76 -41.26
CA ALA A 31 52.70 -18.33 -41.77
C ALA A 31 51.98 -17.23 -42.55
N ALA A 32 51.83 -17.42 -43.86
CA ALA A 32 50.90 -16.64 -44.66
C ALA A 32 49.49 -16.90 -44.11
N LEU A 33 48.81 -15.86 -43.61
CA LEU A 33 47.42 -15.93 -43.16
C LEU A 33 46.51 -15.57 -44.33
N ASP A 34 45.66 -16.52 -44.73
CA ASP A 34 44.58 -16.36 -45.72
C ASP A 34 43.53 -15.38 -45.17
N TYR A 35 43.19 -14.35 -45.97
CA TYR A 35 42.25 -13.28 -45.63
C TYR A 35 40.77 -13.72 -45.51
N ASP A 36 40.47 -15.01 -45.71
CA ASP A 36 39.09 -15.56 -45.78
C ASP A 36 38.75 -16.53 -44.64
N GLN A 37 39.55 -16.60 -43.56
CA GLN A 37 39.35 -17.55 -42.45
C GLN A 37 38.85 -16.92 -41.14
N ILE A 38 37.67 -17.32 -40.67
CA ILE A 38 37.11 -16.91 -39.37
C ILE A 38 37.45 -17.96 -38.32
N HIS A 39 38.19 -17.56 -37.28
CA HIS A 39 38.58 -18.42 -36.17
C HIS A 39 37.65 -18.27 -34.96
N ILE A 40 37.02 -19.37 -34.53
CA ILE A 40 36.13 -19.45 -33.36
C ILE A 40 36.76 -20.33 -32.28
N LEU A 41 36.85 -19.82 -31.05
CA LEU A 41 37.38 -20.56 -29.91
C LEU A 41 36.26 -21.00 -28.98
N GLY A 42 36.11 -22.31 -28.77
CA GLY A 42 35.23 -22.87 -27.74
C GLY A 42 36.00 -23.18 -26.46
N LEU A 43 35.55 -22.69 -25.31
CA LEU A 43 36.06 -23.11 -24.00
C LEU A 43 34.94 -23.80 -23.24
N CYS A 44 35.06 -25.11 -23.04
CA CYS A 44 34.02 -25.90 -22.41
C CYS A 44 34.49 -26.65 -21.17
N ASP A 45 33.59 -26.75 -20.19
CA ASP A 45 33.83 -27.49 -18.96
C ASP A 45 34.12 -28.97 -19.19
N PRO A 46 34.90 -29.62 -18.30
CA PRO A 46 35.28 -31.01 -18.44
C PRO A 46 34.11 -31.99 -18.62
N ASP A 47 32.97 -31.67 -18.01
CA ASP A 47 31.79 -32.52 -17.94
C ASP A 47 30.92 -32.41 -19.21
N ILE A 48 30.94 -31.25 -19.87
CA ILE A 48 30.15 -30.93 -21.10
C ILE A 48 31.05 -30.93 -22.35
N TYR A 49 32.38 -31.07 -22.18
CA TYR A 49 33.36 -30.97 -23.26
C TYR A 49 33.02 -31.84 -24.48
N LYS A 50 32.55 -33.07 -24.27
CA LYS A 50 32.19 -33.97 -25.38
C LYS A 50 31.01 -33.43 -26.17
N ASP A 51 29.96 -33.00 -25.48
CA ASP A 51 28.76 -32.44 -26.10
C ASP A 51 29.05 -31.12 -26.82
N CYS A 52 29.94 -30.30 -26.26
CA CYS A 52 30.46 -29.11 -26.94
C CYS A 52 31.18 -29.46 -28.25
N VAL A 53 32.10 -30.42 -28.22
CA VAL A 53 32.82 -30.84 -29.44
C VAL A 53 31.83 -31.40 -30.46
N ASP A 54 30.84 -32.18 -30.04
CA ASP A 54 29.81 -32.73 -30.92
C ASP A 54 28.96 -31.60 -31.56
N ALA A 55 28.57 -30.58 -30.81
CA ALA A 55 27.85 -29.42 -31.36
C ALA A 55 28.69 -28.58 -32.33
N PHE A 56 29.97 -28.32 -31.99
CA PHE A 56 30.89 -27.63 -32.89
C PHE A 56 31.16 -28.45 -34.16
N THR A 57 31.34 -29.77 -34.07
CA THR A 57 31.57 -30.63 -35.25
C THR A 57 30.34 -30.79 -36.13
N ASN A 58 29.14 -30.90 -35.53
CA ASN A 58 27.88 -31.04 -36.27
C ASN A 58 27.52 -29.76 -37.03
N PHE A 59 27.72 -28.60 -36.40
CA PHE A 59 27.31 -27.31 -36.95
C PHE A 59 28.41 -26.62 -37.77
N LEU A 60 29.66 -26.77 -37.35
CA LEU A 60 30.85 -26.25 -38.03
C LEU A 60 31.75 -27.43 -38.41
N PRO A 61 31.44 -28.21 -39.46
CA PRO A 61 32.32 -29.30 -39.87
C PRO A 61 33.71 -28.75 -40.26
N ASN A 62 34.76 -29.32 -39.65
CA ASN A 62 36.16 -28.97 -39.93
C ASN A 62 36.56 -29.53 -41.31
N ARG A 63 36.22 -28.79 -42.38
CA ARG A 63 36.77 -28.80 -43.74
C ARG A 63 35.73 -28.36 -44.77
N ASP A 64 36.09 -27.36 -45.56
CA ASP A 64 35.64 -27.10 -46.94
C ASP A 64 34.12 -27.14 -47.21
N ASN A 65 33.29 -26.61 -46.31
CA ASN A 65 31.87 -26.45 -46.58
C ASN A 65 31.52 -24.98 -46.80
N VAL A 66 31.40 -24.66 -48.08
CA VAL A 66 30.87 -23.42 -48.65
C VAL A 66 29.45 -23.21 -48.14
N GLY A 67 29.23 -22.14 -47.37
CA GLY A 67 27.89 -21.61 -47.11
C GLY A 67 27.21 -21.21 -48.42
N PRO A 68 25.87 -21.22 -48.52
CA PRO A 68 25.17 -21.09 -49.80
C PRO A 68 25.35 -19.71 -50.47
N PHE A 69 25.89 -18.71 -49.79
CA PHE A 69 26.17 -17.38 -50.35
C PHE A 69 27.46 -16.79 -49.72
N GLU A 70 28.48 -16.62 -50.56
CA GLU A 70 29.84 -16.06 -50.32
C GLU A 70 30.81 -16.86 -49.40
N THR A 71 32.05 -17.03 -49.88
CA THR A 71 33.02 -18.05 -49.42
C THR A 71 33.89 -17.58 -48.26
N PHE A 72 33.48 -17.89 -47.02
CA PHE A 72 34.33 -17.81 -45.83
C PHE A 72 34.60 -19.20 -45.25
N TYR A 73 35.84 -19.45 -44.83
CA TYR A 73 36.24 -20.69 -44.19
C TYR A 73 36.19 -20.51 -42.66
N TYR A 74 35.34 -21.26 -41.98
CA TYR A 74 35.30 -21.26 -40.51
C TYR A 74 36.28 -22.29 -39.96
N ASN A 75 37.23 -21.83 -39.16
CA ASN A 75 38.14 -22.69 -38.42
C ASN A 75 37.82 -22.57 -36.93
N TRP A 76 37.81 -23.68 -36.21
CA TRP A 76 37.44 -23.69 -34.81
C TRP A 76 38.31 -24.62 -33.99
N SER A 77 38.49 -24.27 -32.73
CA SER A 77 39.17 -25.08 -31.73
C SER A 77 38.33 -25.12 -30.46
N VAL A 78 38.15 -26.31 -29.87
CA VAL A 78 37.46 -26.47 -28.58
C VAL A 78 38.45 -26.94 -27.53
N ILE A 79 38.62 -26.13 -26.49
CA ILE A 79 39.53 -26.36 -25.37
C ILE A 79 38.74 -26.86 -24.17
N LYS A 80 39.33 -27.86 -23.51
CA LYS A 80 38.81 -28.39 -22.26
C LYS A 80 39.29 -27.50 -21.11
N ALA A 81 38.36 -26.81 -20.48
CA ALA A 81 38.65 -25.94 -19.35
C ALA A 81 39.24 -26.71 -18.16
N LYS A 82 40.09 -26.03 -17.39
CA LYS A 82 40.63 -26.55 -16.12
C LYS A 82 39.81 -25.99 -14.97
N LYS A 83 39.55 -26.84 -13.97
CA LYS A 83 38.85 -26.42 -12.74
C LYS A 83 39.64 -25.37 -11.94
N ASP A 84 40.97 -25.42 -12.03
CA ASP A 84 41.85 -24.46 -11.36
C ASP A 84 42.09 -23.23 -12.25
N PHE A 85 41.54 -22.09 -11.83
CA PHE A 85 41.60 -20.81 -12.53
C PHE A 85 43.01 -20.43 -13.02
N ALA A 86 44.03 -20.51 -12.16
CA ALA A 86 45.40 -20.13 -12.50
C ALA A 86 46.03 -21.02 -13.59
N THR A 87 45.67 -22.30 -13.63
CA THR A 87 46.15 -23.22 -14.66
C THR A 87 45.41 -23.02 -15.97
N GLY A 88 44.10 -22.76 -15.91
CA GLY A 88 43.29 -22.43 -17.08
C GLY A 88 43.79 -21.17 -17.78
N LEU A 89 44.12 -20.12 -17.02
CA LEU A 89 44.64 -18.87 -17.57
C LEU A 89 45.97 -19.07 -18.34
N ARG A 90 46.90 -19.87 -17.80
CA ARG A 90 48.18 -20.18 -18.47
C ARG A 90 48.01 -20.98 -19.75
N GLU A 91 47.07 -21.92 -19.76
CA GLU A 91 46.77 -22.74 -20.94
C GLU A 91 46.15 -21.89 -22.05
N MET A 92 45.22 -21.01 -21.68
CA MET A 92 44.59 -20.07 -22.61
C MET A 92 45.57 -19.05 -23.18
N ASP A 93 46.47 -18.51 -22.36
CA ASP A 93 47.56 -17.63 -22.83
C ASP A 93 48.43 -18.33 -23.88
N GLY A 94 48.77 -19.60 -23.66
CA GLY A 94 49.51 -20.42 -24.63
C GLY A 94 48.75 -20.77 -25.92
N VAL A 95 47.42 -20.63 -25.94
CA VAL A 95 46.56 -20.91 -27.11
C VAL A 95 46.30 -19.64 -27.90
N CYS A 96 45.88 -18.57 -27.21
CA CYS A 96 45.61 -17.28 -27.83
C CYS A 96 46.87 -16.62 -28.38
N SER A 97 48.05 -17.01 -27.90
CA SER A 97 49.34 -16.59 -28.49
C SER A 97 49.68 -17.25 -29.83
N LYS A 98 49.00 -18.34 -30.22
CA LYS A 98 49.31 -19.08 -31.46
C LYS A 98 48.43 -18.71 -32.66
N TYR A 99 47.19 -18.27 -32.42
CA TYR A 99 46.20 -17.96 -33.44
C TYR A 99 45.39 -16.74 -33.03
N THR A 100 44.97 -15.93 -34.01
CA THR A 100 44.04 -14.82 -33.80
C THR A 100 42.59 -15.34 -33.83
N TYR A 101 41.86 -15.17 -32.73
CA TYR A 101 40.46 -15.59 -32.63
C TYR A 101 39.53 -14.38 -32.74
N HIS A 102 38.43 -14.54 -33.46
CA HIS A 102 37.44 -13.47 -33.65
C HIS A 102 36.38 -13.49 -32.56
N VAL A 103 35.94 -14.70 -32.19
CA VAL A 103 34.88 -14.95 -31.21
C VAL A 103 35.34 -16.06 -30.28
N MET A 104 35.11 -15.85 -28.99
CA MET A 104 35.24 -16.88 -27.97
C MET A 104 33.87 -17.25 -27.44
N VAL A 105 33.54 -18.54 -27.43
CA VAL A 105 32.33 -19.09 -26.84
C VAL A 105 32.74 -19.88 -25.61
N ALA A 106 32.36 -19.40 -24.43
CA ALA A 106 32.62 -20.08 -23.17
C ALA A 106 31.33 -20.73 -22.66
N PHE A 107 31.41 -22.03 -22.36
CA PHE A 107 30.28 -22.81 -21.85
C PHE A 107 30.71 -23.66 -20.64
N GLY A 108 30.27 -23.29 -19.44
CA GLY A 108 30.74 -23.98 -18.23
C GLY A 108 30.41 -23.25 -16.95
N LEU A 109 31.02 -23.68 -15.85
CA LEU A 109 30.86 -23.10 -14.53
C LEU A 109 31.62 -21.77 -14.40
N THR A 110 31.35 -21.02 -13.33
CA THR A 110 31.96 -19.71 -13.04
C THR A 110 33.49 -19.64 -13.19
N PRO A 111 34.30 -20.62 -12.74
CA PRO A 111 35.76 -20.56 -12.91
C PRO A 111 36.19 -20.52 -14.38
N THR A 112 35.51 -21.31 -15.22
CA THR A 112 35.76 -21.34 -16.67
C THR A 112 35.33 -20.04 -17.32
N MET A 113 34.21 -19.47 -16.89
CA MET A 113 33.76 -18.16 -17.35
C MET A 113 34.73 -17.04 -16.97
N MET A 114 35.26 -17.05 -15.74
CA MET A 114 36.27 -16.07 -15.29
C MET A 114 37.57 -16.20 -16.09
N THR A 115 38.02 -17.42 -16.38
CA THR A 115 39.19 -17.61 -17.26
C THR A 115 38.93 -17.06 -18.65
N ALA A 116 37.74 -17.33 -19.22
CA ALA A 116 37.36 -16.82 -20.53
C ALA A 116 37.29 -15.28 -20.55
N ALA A 117 36.63 -14.69 -19.56
CA ALA A 117 36.43 -13.25 -19.42
C ALA A 117 37.74 -12.48 -19.44
N LEU A 118 38.70 -12.93 -18.62
CA LEU A 118 40.01 -12.29 -18.53
C LEU A 118 40.84 -12.53 -19.79
N THR A 119 40.78 -13.74 -20.38
CA THR A 119 41.51 -14.00 -21.63
C THR A 119 40.94 -13.16 -22.78
N ALA A 120 39.62 -13.06 -22.88
CA ALA A 120 38.95 -12.26 -23.89
C ALA A 120 39.27 -10.77 -23.74
N ASP A 121 39.31 -10.26 -22.51
CA ASP A 121 39.71 -8.88 -22.23
C ASP A 121 41.17 -8.62 -22.61
N THR A 122 42.09 -9.51 -22.23
CA THR A 122 43.52 -9.36 -22.56
C THR A 122 43.82 -9.39 -24.06
N PHE A 123 43.03 -10.12 -24.85
CA PHE A 123 43.25 -10.30 -26.29
C PHE A 123 42.22 -9.53 -27.14
N ASN A 124 41.37 -8.69 -26.53
CA ASN A 124 40.28 -7.97 -27.19
C ASN A 124 39.35 -8.86 -28.06
N ILE A 125 39.02 -10.05 -27.57
CA ILE A 125 38.14 -11.01 -28.25
C ILE A 125 36.70 -10.80 -27.75
N THR A 126 35.72 -10.82 -28.64
CA THR A 126 34.31 -10.81 -28.23
C THR A 126 33.95 -12.14 -27.59
N LEU A 127 33.45 -12.08 -26.36
CA LEU A 127 33.16 -13.26 -25.55
C LEU A 127 31.66 -13.48 -25.44
N LEU A 128 31.23 -14.68 -25.82
CA LEU A 128 29.90 -15.19 -25.58
C LEU A 128 29.97 -16.14 -24.39
N ALA A 129 29.46 -15.67 -23.26
CA ALA A 129 29.53 -16.40 -22.00
C ALA A 129 28.17 -17.00 -21.67
N TYR A 130 28.09 -18.33 -21.70
CA TYR A 130 26.97 -19.08 -21.15
C TYR A 130 27.40 -19.74 -19.85
N ASP A 131 27.04 -19.10 -18.73
CA ASP A 131 27.28 -19.68 -17.42
C ASP A 131 26.24 -20.77 -17.16
N THR A 132 26.73 -22.00 -17.00
CA THR A 132 25.92 -23.15 -16.59
C THR A 132 25.62 -23.12 -15.09
N THR A 133 26.30 -22.26 -14.32
CA THR A 133 25.88 -21.98 -12.95
C THR A 133 24.61 -21.15 -12.93
N PRO A 134 23.62 -21.58 -12.13
CA PRO A 134 22.43 -20.79 -11.85
C PRO A 134 22.81 -19.41 -11.30
N GLY A 135 22.35 -18.32 -11.92
CA GLY A 135 22.24 -17.02 -11.26
C GLY A 135 23.50 -16.22 -11.01
N HIS A 136 24.64 -16.71 -11.45
CA HIS A 136 25.84 -15.90 -11.42
C HIS A 136 25.81 -14.95 -12.62
N ILE A 137 25.50 -13.68 -12.37
CA ILE A 137 25.90 -12.61 -13.29
C ILE A 137 27.40 -12.45 -13.10
N LEU A 138 28.17 -12.53 -14.18
CA LEU A 138 29.59 -12.27 -14.11
C LEU A 138 29.74 -10.76 -14.01
N THR A 139 30.06 -10.25 -12.82
CA THR A 139 30.30 -8.81 -12.58
C THR A 139 31.62 -8.30 -13.15
N LEU A 140 32.31 -9.11 -13.99
CA LEU A 140 33.48 -8.63 -14.71
C LEU A 140 33.02 -7.63 -15.77
N GLU A 141 33.42 -6.37 -15.58
CA GLU A 141 33.25 -5.30 -16.57
C GLU A 141 34.12 -5.54 -17.82
N ASN A 142 33.73 -6.49 -18.66
CA ASN A 142 34.30 -6.63 -20.00
C ASN A 142 33.28 -6.06 -21.01
N SER A 143 33.64 -4.93 -21.62
CA SER A 143 32.80 -4.22 -22.60
C SER A 143 32.45 -5.03 -23.86
N MET A 144 33.15 -6.14 -24.12
CA MET A 144 32.93 -7.04 -25.26
C MET A 144 32.34 -8.39 -24.85
N MET A 145 31.97 -8.57 -23.58
CA MET A 145 31.28 -9.77 -23.12
C MET A 145 29.77 -9.63 -23.35
N VAL A 146 29.20 -10.65 -23.97
CA VAL A 146 27.75 -10.83 -24.10
C VAL A 146 27.38 -12.05 -23.26
N GLN A 147 26.79 -11.79 -22.09
CA GLN A 147 26.32 -12.85 -21.21
C GLN A 147 24.97 -13.37 -21.71
N MET A 148 24.90 -14.68 -21.92
CA MET A 148 23.72 -15.36 -22.46
C MET A 148 22.80 -15.92 -21.37
N ASN A 149 23.19 -15.77 -20.10
CA ASN A 149 22.39 -16.26 -18.98
C ASN A 149 21.20 -15.32 -18.73
N ARG A 150 20.01 -15.88 -18.45
CA ARG A 150 18.80 -15.09 -18.18
C ARG A 150 18.89 -14.45 -16.80
N SER A 151 18.56 -13.16 -16.70
CA SER A 151 18.64 -12.40 -15.44
C SER A 151 17.75 -12.99 -14.31
N PRO A 152 18.21 -13.00 -13.03
CA PRO A 152 17.39 -13.27 -11.84
C PRO A 152 16.17 -12.36 -11.67
N TYR A 153 16.19 -11.20 -12.32
CA TYR A 153 15.20 -10.13 -12.21
C TYR A 153 13.75 -10.64 -12.30
N TYR A 154 13.41 -11.41 -13.35
CA TYR A 154 12.05 -11.93 -13.54
C TYR A 154 11.66 -13.06 -12.56
N SER A 155 12.64 -13.72 -11.93
CA SER A 155 12.36 -14.71 -10.88
C SER A 155 11.80 -14.03 -9.62
N GLY A 156 12.26 -12.80 -9.32
CA GLY A 156 11.73 -11.99 -8.21
C GLY A 156 10.26 -11.64 -8.42
N GLU A 157 9.91 -11.21 -9.63
CA GLU A 157 8.52 -10.93 -10.02
C GLU A 157 7.64 -12.18 -9.96
N ALA A 158 8.10 -13.30 -10.52
CA ALA A 158 7.37 -14.56 -10.49
C ALA A 158 7.13 -15.07 -9.05
N MET A 159 8.10 -14.85 -8.15
CA MET A 159 7.96 -15.20 -6.73
C MET A 159 6.93 -14.32 -6.03
N ALA A 160 6.94 -12.99 -6.26
CA ALA A 160 5.96 -12.07 -5.71
C ALA A 160 4.52 -12.43 -6.14
N LEU A 161 4.34 -12.70 -7.44
CA LEU A 161 3.08 -13.14 -8.01
C LEU A 161 2.60 -14.47 -7.40
N LEU A 162 3.52 -15.44 -7.23
CA LEU A 162 3.22 -16.73 -6.62
C LEU A 162 2.75 -16.58 -5.16
N LEU A 163 3.44 -15.76 -4.37
CA LEU A 163 3.09 -15.52 -2.97
C LEU A 163 1.75 -14.81 -2.82
N SER A 164 1.49 -13.81 -3.66
CA SER A 164 0.19 -13.14 -3.74
C SER A 164 -0.93 -14.14 -4.05
N ARG A 165 -0.69 -15.07 -4.99
CA ARG A 165 -1.66 -16.12 -5.32
C ARG A 165 -1.93 -17.08 -4.16
N PHE A 166 -0.94 -17.34 -3.31
CA PHE A 166 -1.11 -18.13 -2.09
C PHE A 166 -1.69 -17.34 -0.90
N GLY A 167 -1.91 -16.03 -1.04
CA GLY A 167 -2.43 -15.16 0.02
C GLY A 167 -1.38 -14.81 1.09
N TYR A 168 -0.10 -14.87 0.75
CA TYR A 168 1.01 -14.55 1.64
C TYR A 168 1.50 -13.13 1.40
N TYR A 169 1.09 -12.20 2.27
CA TYR A 169 1.39 -10.77 2.14
C TYR A 169 2.62 -10.32 2.92
N TRP A 170 3.10 -11.11 3.89
CA TRP A 170 4.23 -10.76 4.72
C TRP A 170 5.23 -11.90 4.75
N VAL A 171 6.46 -11.61 4.32
CA VAL A 171 7.46 -12.64 4.03
C VAL A 171 8.82 -12.28 4.63
N SER A 172 9.48 -13.30 5.18
CA SER A 172 10.90 -13.22 5.58
C SER A 172 11.78 -13.67 4.42
N PHE A 173 12.78 -12.88 4.07
CA PHE A 173 13.74 -13.19 3.02
C PHE A 173 15.06 -13.67 3.60
N ILE A 174 15.59 -14.76 3.04
CA ILE A 174 16.97 -15.18 3.22
C ILE A 174 17.66 -14.98 1.87
N TYR A 175 18.60 -14.05 1.80
CA TYR A 175 19.34 -13.77 0.57
C TYR A 175 20.84 -13.89 0.79
N GLN A 176 21.59 -14.19 -0.27
CA GLN A 176 23.05 -14.20 -0.22
C GLN A 176 23.60 -12.78 -0.41
N ASP A 177 24.57 -12.36 0.42
CA ASP A 177 25.12 -10.99 0.39
C ASP A 177 25.61 -10.57 -1.00
N THR A 178 26.19 -11.51 -1.76
CA THR A 178 26.71 -11.27 -3.12
C THR A 178 25.61 -11.13 -4.18
N TYR A 179 24.38 -11.54 -3.88
CA TYR A 179 23.25 -11.50 -4.82
C TYR A 179 22.29 -10.34 -4.54
N LEU A 180 22.66 -9.37 -3.69
CA LEU A 180 21.82 -8.19 -3.46
C LEU A 180 21.63 -7.35 -4.76
N GLU A 181 22.65 -7.33 -5.61
CA GLU A 181 22.71 -6.53 -6.84
C GLU A 181 22.28 -7.31 -8.09
N ASP A 182 21.80 -8.56 -7.94
CA ASP A 182 21.48 -9.45 -9.05
C ASP A 182 20.13 -9.13 -9.74
N GLY A 183 19.37 -8.18 -9.16
CA GLY A 183 18.07 -7.73 -9.64
C GLY A 183 16.86 -8.52 -9.12
N PHE A 184 17.05 -9.67 -8.47
CA PHE A 184 15.95 -10.47 -7.93
C PHE A 184 15.25 -9.73 -6.79
N TYR A 185 16.03 -9.24 -5.83
CA TYR A 185 15.52 -8.57 -4.63
C TYR A 185 14.83 -7.23 -4.96
N THR A 186 15.42 -6.42 -5.85
CA THR A 186 14.87 -5.13 -6.26
C THR A 186 13.53 -5.31 -6.97
N ARG A 187 13.47 -6.24 -7.93
CA ARG A 187 12.23 -6.52 -8.67
C ARG A 187 11.15 -7.12 -7.78
N PHE A 188 11.52 -7.99 -6.85
CA PHE A 188 10.58 -8.52 -5.86
C PHE A 188 9.93 -7.40 -5.02
N LEU A 189 10.70 -6.40 -4.59
CA LEU A 189 10.17 -5.28 -3.81
C LEU A 189 9.26 -4.37 -4.64
N GLU A 190 9.66 -4.04 -5.87
CA GLU A 190 8.88 -3.21 -6.78
C GLU A 190 7.52 -3.84 -7.11
N GLU A 191 7.53 -5.08 -7.59
CA GLU A 191 6.32 -5.78 -8.03
C GLU A 191 5.53 -6.36 -6.85
N GLY A 192 6.21 -6.79 -5.79
CA GLY A 192 5.58 -7.23 -4.55
C GLY A 192 4.67 -6.15 -3.96
N GLY A 193 5.11 -4.88 -3.97
CA GLY A 193 4.28 -3.75 -3.55
C GLY A 193 2.97 -3.63 -4.33
N LEU A 194 3.00 -3.86 -5.65
CA LEU A 194 1.79 -3.85 -6.50
C LEU A 194 0.85 -5.01 -6.17
N TYR A 195 1.39 -6.19 -5.85
CA TYR A 195 0.61 -7.37 -5.48
C TYR A 195 0.25 -7.47 -3.98
N GLY A 196 0.62 -6.46 -3.19
CA GLY A 196 0.40 -6.41 -1.74
C GLY A 196 1.32 -7.32 -0.91
N VAL A 197 2.37 -7.89 -1.51
CA VAL A 197 3.36 -8.71 -0.83
C VAL A 197 4.51 -7.83 -0.35
N ARG A 198 4.63 -7.69 0.97
CA ARG A 198 5.65 -6.90 1.65
C ARG A 198 6.68 -7.81 2.31
N MET A 199 7.91 -7.34 2.29
CA MET A 199 9.00 -7.97 3.05
C MET A 199 9.00 -7.44 4.48
N TYR A 200 8.97 -8.34 5.45
CA TYR A 200 9.03 -7.98 6.88
C TYR A 200 10.45 -8.03 7.42
N LEU A 201 11.13 -9.16 7.19
CA LEU A 201 12.47 -9.41 7.70
C LEU A 201 13.35 -9.85 6.55
N ASN A 202 14.58 -9.33 6.52
CA ASN A 202 15.61 -9.83 5.63
C ASN A 202 16.80 -10.37 6.44
N VAL A 203 17.35 -11.48 5.97
CA VAL A 203 18.50 -12.14 6.58
C VAL A 203 19.50 -12.41 5.48
N SER A 204 20.62 -11.71 5.58
CA SER A 204 21.73 -11.83 4.64
C SER A 204 22.65 -12.99 5.07
N VAL A 205 23.05 -13.85 4.14
CA VAL A 205 23.88 -15.04 4.38
C VAL A 205 25.13 -15.00 3.50
N SER A 206 26.27 -15.36 4.06
CA SER A 206 27.55 -15.38 3.35
C SER A 206 28.31 -16.69 3.56
N HIS A 207 29.14 -17.08 2.59
CA HIS A 207 30.07 -18.22 2.74
C HIS A 207 31.04 -18.03 3.91
N ALA A 208 31.37 -16.77 4.24
CA ALA A 208 32.23 -16.43 5.37
C ALA A 208 31.54 -16.58 6.75
N ASP A 209 30.21 -16.73 6.79
CA ASP A 209 29.50 -16.88 8.06
C ASP A 209 29.91 -18.18 8.75
N ASN A 210 30.32 -18.09 10.01
CA ASN A 210 30.54 -19.27 10.85
C ASN A 210 29.21 -19.83 11.34
N TRP A 211 29.19 -21.11 11.77
CA TRP A 211 27.99 -21.79 12.25
C TRP A 211 27.19 -21.00 13.29
N MET A 212 27.88 -20.40 14.28
CA MET A 212 27.26 -19.65 15.36
C MET A 212 26.59 -18.35 14.86
N ILE A 213 27.24 -17.66 13.91
CA ILE A 213 26.70 -16.43 13.29
C ILE A 213 25.45 -16.77 12.48
N LEU A 214 25.52 -17.83 11.67
CA LEU A 214 24.39 -18.28 10.86
C LEU A 214 23.22 -18.74 11.73
N GLN A 215 23.49 -19.40 12.87
CA GLN A 215 22.46 -19.77 13.83
C GLN A 215 21.78 -18.55 14.47
N ASP A 216 22.54 -17.52 14.85
CA ASP A 216 21.99 -16.28 15.40
C ASP A 216 21.13 -15.52 14.37
N LYS A 217 21.62 -15.44 13.13
CA LYS A 217 20.87 -14.89 11.99
C LYS A 217 19.53 -15.62 11.77
N LEU A 218 19.53 -16.96 11.77
CA LEU A 218 18.29 -17.75 11.61
C LEU A 218 17.39 -17.73 12.84
N LYS A 219 17.93 -17.46 14.04
CA LYS A 219 17.14 -17.27 15.25
C LYS A 219 16.24 -16.03 15.17
N LYS A 220 16.64 -15.00 14.42
CA LYS A 220 15.79 -13.84 14.12
C LYS A 220 14.51 -14.25 13.40
N ILE A 221 14.59 -15.20 12.46
CA ILE A 221 13.43 -15.76 11.75
C ILE A 221 12.57 -16.59 12.72
N GLN A 222 13.20 -17.34 13.63
CA GLN A 222 12.46 -18.08 14.66
C GLN A 222 11.61 -17.15 15.54
N GLN A 223 12.18 -16.00 15.91
CA GLN A 223 11.56 -14.97 16.74
C GLN A 223 10.57 -14.09 15.97
N SER A 224 10.68 -14.03 14.64
CA SER A 224 9.77 -13.24 13.81
C SER A 224 8.34 -13.79 13.86
N ALA A 225 7.35 -12.90 13.76
CA ALA A 225 5.94 -13.25 13.68
C ALA A 225 5.62 -14.05 12.41
N PHE A 226 6.22 -13.65 11.28
CA PHE A 226 5.93 -14.21 9.97
C PHE A 226 6.69 -15.50 9.68
N LYS A 227 5.94 -16.56 9.40
CA LYS A 227 6.48 -17.92 9.21
C LYS A 227 6.63 -18.33 7.74
N ILE A 228 6.45 -17.38 6.82
CA ILE A 228 6.68 -17.58 5.38
C ILE A 228 8.10 -17.10 5.07
N VAL A 229 8.91 -17.99 4.51
CA VAL A 229 10.33 -17.73 4.24
C VAL A 229 10.64 -17.99 2.77
N VAL A 230 11.20 -16.98 2.10
CA VAL A 230 11.76 -17.12 0.74
C VAL A 230 13.28 -17.21 0.83
N ILE A 231 13.86 -18.21 0.17
CA ILE A 231 15.30 -18.40 0.09
C ILE A 231 15.80 -18.09 -1.32
N HIS A 232 16.75 -17.17 -1.38
CA HIS A 232 17.52 -16.81 -2.56
C HIS A 232 19.02 -16.90 -2.22
N CYS A 233 19.58 -18.09 -2.33
CA CYS A 233 21.01 -18.32 -2.14
C CYS A 233 21.48 -19.52 -2.94
N ASP A 234 22.80 -19.67 -3.05
CA ASP A 234 23.41 -20.80 -3.71
C ASP A 234 23.09 -22.14 -3.01
N VAL A 235 23.28 -23.23 -3.76
CA VAL A 235 22.99 -24.59 -3.28
C VAL A 235 23.84 -24.96 -2.05
N PHE A 236 25.08 -24.44 -1.91
CA PHE A 236 25.94 -24.79 -0.78
C PHE A 236 25.56 -24.04 0.50
N LEU A 237 25.19 -22.76 0.46
CA LEU A 237 24.67 -22.04 1.63
C LEU A 237 23.30 -22.57 2.02
N MET A 238 22.44 -22.88 1.05
CA MET A 238 21.13 -23.45 1.34
C MET A 238 21.25 -24.75 2.15
N LYS A 239 22.20 -25.63 1.83
CA LYS A 239 22.48 -26.84 2.62
C LYS A 239 22.79 -26.50 4.09
N ARG A 240 23.58 -25.47 4.34
CA ARG A 240 23.94 -25.02 5.69
C ARG A 240 22.73 -24.42 6.42
N VAL A 241 21.94 -23.60 5.72
CA VAL A 241 20.70 -23.01 6.24
C VAL A 241 19.69 -24.09 6.63
N VAL A 242 19.50 -25.12 5.80
CA VAL A 242 18.59 -26.23 6.09
C VAL A 242 19.08 -27.08 7.27
N GLN A 243 20.38 -27.35 7.38
CA GLN A 243 20.93 -28.09 8.52
C GLN A 243 20.68 -27.37 9.85
N ILE A 244 20.91 -26.06 9.90
CA ILE A 244 20.67 -25.25 11.09
C ILE A 244 19.18 -25.07 11.34
N GLY A 245 18.39 -24.83 10.30
CA GLY A 245 16.94 -24.62 10.40
C GLY A 245 16.23 -25.83 10.99
N LYS A 246 16.73 -27.05 10.76
CA LYS A 246 16.23 -28.26 11.43
C LYS A 246 16.48 -28.27 12.93
N LEU A 247 17.67 -27.85 13.35
CA LEU A 247 18.01 -27.76 14.76
C LEU A 247 17.19 -26.69 15.48
N LEU A 248 16.84 -25.61 14.77
CA LEU A 248 15.97 -24.54 15.25
C LEU A 248 14.47 -24.83 15.08
N ASN A 249 14.09 -26.02 14.60
CA ASN A 249 12.70 -26.43 14.33
C ASN A 249 11.92 -25.46 13.41
N LEU A 250 12.63 -24.81 12.48
CA LEU A 250 12.05 -23.89 11.50
C LEU A 250 11.31 -24.61 10.36
N PHE A 251 11.36 -25.93 10.33
CA PHE A 251 10.66 -26.78 9.36
C PHE A 251 9.45 -27.51 9.96
N SER A 252 8.93 -26.98 11.07
CA SER A 252 7.69 -27.45 11.68
C SER A 252 6.48 -27.08 10.81
N HIS A 253 5.32 -27.62 11.16
CA HIS A 253 4.06 -27.39 10.45
C HIS A 253 3.61 -25.92 10.38
N ASN A 254 4.26 -24.98 11.05
CA ASN A 254 3.84 -23.57 11.02
C ASN A 254 4.59 -22.75 9.98
N TYR A 255 5.60 -23.31 9.30
CA TYR A 255 6.45 -22.57 8.36
C TYR A 255 6.19 -22.98 6.90
N ALA A 256 6.05 -21.98 6.03
CA ALA A 256 6.01 -22.17 4.58
C ALA A 256 7.34 -21.72 3.97
N TRP A 257 7.93 -22.57 3.14
CA TRP A 257 9.25 -22.33 2.55
C TRP A 257 9.13 -22.25 1.04
N PHE A 258 9.69 -21.19 0.48
CA PHE A 258 9.73 -20.92 -0.94
C PHE A 258 11.19 -20.82 -1.41
N LEU A 259 11.52 -21.49 -2.50
CA LEU A 259 12.84 -21.44 -3.12
C LEU A 259 12.75 -20.70 -4.44
N SER A 260 13.66 -19.75 -4.60
CA SER A 260 14.01 -19.23 -5.92
C SER A 260 14.54 -20.34 -6.83
N ASP A 261 14.52 -20.08 -8.13
CA ASP A 261 15.15 -20.86 -9.19
C ASP A 261 16.59 -21.30 -8.89
N PHE A 262 17.39 -20.48 -8.21
CA PHE A 262 18.78 -20.84 -7.87
C PHE A 262 18.89 -21.98 -6.86
N ALA A 263 17.91 -22.07 -5.96
CA ALA A 263 17.90 -23.07 -4.91
C ALA A 263 17.25 -24.40 -5.34
N THR A 264 16.69 -24.48 -6.55
CA THR A 264 15.95 -25.66 -7.06
C THR A 264 16.66 -26.41 -8.18
N GLU A 265 17.59 -25.78 -8.89
CA GLU A 265 18.13 -26.23 -10.20
C GLU A 265 19.01 -27.49 -10.18
N HIS A 266 19.15 -28.18 -9.04
CA HIS A 266 19.89 -29.44 -8.97
C HIS A 266 19.06 -30.57 -8.34
N ASN A 267 18.75 -31.59 -9.15
CA ASN A 267 18.23 -32.91 -8.73
C ASN A 267 19.05 -33.57 -7.60
N GLN A 268 20.25 -33.06 -7.31
CA GLN A 268 21.11 -33.46 -6.19
C GLN A 268 20.58 -33.03 -4.81
N LEU A 269 19.50 -32.24 -4.75
CA LEU A 269 18.90 -31.80 -3.49
C LEU A 269 17.93 -32.81 -2.87
N ALA A 270 17.47 -33.81 -3.64
CA ALA A 270 16.56 -34.85 -3.16
C ALA A 270 17.21 -35.81 -2.14
N ASP A 271 18.54 -36.00 -2.22
CA ASP A 271 19.31 -36.80 -1.25
C ASP A 271 19.45 -36.10 0.11
N TYR A 272 19.35 -34.77 0.12
CA TYR A 272 19.39 -33.99 1.34
C TYR A 272 17.98 -33.86 1.90
N SER A 273 17.88 -33.94 3.21
CA SER A 273 16.62 -34.17 3.91
C SER A 273 15.74 -32.92 3.99
N LEU A 274 15.54 -32.19 2.89
CA LEU A 274 14.64 -31.05 2.73
C LEU A 274 13.25 -31.33 3.31
N PRO A 275 12.59 -30.35 3.97
CA PRO A 275 11.24 -30.52 4.50
C PRO A 275 10.23 -30.83 3.40
N VAL A 276 9.20 -31.61 3.71
CA VAL A 276 8.09 -31.86 2.77
C VAL A 276 7.20 -30.62 2.73
N GLY A 277 6.65 -30.30 1.56
CA GLY A 277 5.81 -29.14 1.29
C GLY A 277 6.60 -27.89 0.85
N LEU A 278 7.90 -28.04 0.58
CA LEU A 278 8.74 -26.99 0.04
C LEU A 278 8.30 -26.65 -1.38
N VAL A 279 8.03 -25.37 -1.65
CA VAL A 279 7.65 -24.90 -2.99
C VAL A 279 8.86 -24.25 -3.64
N GLY A 280 9.19 -24.66 -4.86
CA GLY A 280 10.31 -24.13 -5.61
C GLY A 280 9.85 -23.61 -6.96
N LEU A 281 10.45 -22.51 -7.41
CA LEU A 281 10.40 -22.12 -8.81
C LEU A 281 11.54 -22.82 -9.55
N GLU A 282 11.29 -23.36 -10.73
CA GLU A 282 12.32 -23.87 -11.64
C GLU A 282 12.13 -23.17 -12.99
N ARG A 283 13.22 -22.75 -13.64
CA ARG A 283 13.10 -22.15 -14.97
C ARG A 283 12.73 -23.22 -15.99
N SER A 284 11.66 -22.98 -16.77
CA SER A 284 11.34 -23.86 -17.89
C SER A 284 12.43 -23.71 -18.95
N ARG A 285 13.21 -24.77 -19.16
CA ARG A 285 14.21 -24.82 -20.24
C ARG A 285 13.55 -25.36 -21.51
N PRO A 286 13.41 -24.54 -22.57
CA PRO A 286 12.78 -25.03 -23.80
C PRO A 286 13.66 -26.06 -24.54
N TYR A 287 14.98 -26.05 -24.32
CA TYR A 287 15.96 -26.87 -25.03
C TYR A 287 17.08 -27.38 -24.09
N GLY A 288 17.73 -28.49 -24.45
CA GLY A 288 18.92 -28.99 -23.74
C GLY A 288 20.17 -28.15 -24.03
N TYR A 289 21.23 -28.31 -23.21
CA TYR A 289 22.48 -27.55 -23.32
C TYR A 289 23.09 -27.59 -24.74
N VAL A 290 23.04 -28.75 -25.40
CA VAL A 290 23.60 -28.96 -26.74
C VAL A 290 22.84 -28.17 -27.79
N THR A 291 21.51 -28.29 -27.80
CA THR A 291 20.63 -27.58 -28.74
C THR A 291 20.69 -26.06 -28.57
N GLN A 292 20.92 -25.58 -27.35
CA GLN A 292 21.13 -24.15 -27.10
C GLN A 292 22.47 -23.67 -27.69
N LEU A 293 23.54 -24.46 -27.53
CA LEU A 293 24.84 -24.14 -28.11
C LEU A 293 24.81 -24.17 -29.65
N GLU A 294 24.10 -25.11 -30.26
CA GLU A 294 23.89 -25.16 -31.72
C GLU A 294 23.14 -23.92 -32.25
N ASN A 295 22.12 -23.48 -31.52
CA ASN A 295 21.34 -22.28 -31.83
C ASN A 295 22.21 -21.01 -31.74
N ILE A 296 23.02 -20.89 -30.69
CA ILE A 296 23.99 -19.79 -30.55
C ILE A 296 24.98 -19.78 -31.71
N LEU A 297 25.58 -20.93 -32.04
CA LEU A 297 26.51 -21.05 -33.17
C LEU A 297 25.85 -20.67 -34.50
N ARG A 298 24.56 -21.00 -34.67
CA ARG A 298 23.77 -20.59 -35.84
C ARG A 298 23.61 -19.08 -35.92
N THR A 299 23.27 -18.42 -34.81
CA THR A 299 23.11 -16.97 -34.78
C THR A 299 24.44 -16.26 -35.09
N ILE A 300 25.56 -16.76 -34.57
CA ILE A 300 26.90 -16.24 -34.88
C ILE A 300 27.19 -16.33 -36.38
N VAL A 301 26.99 -17.51 -36.98
CA VAL A 301 27.25 -17.72 -38.42
C VAL A 301 26.34 -16.84 -39.28
N GLN A 302 25.05 -16.74 -38.92
CA GLN A 302 24.10 -15.87 -39.62
C GLN A 302 24.50 -14.40 -39.56
N HIS A 303 24.98 -13.92 -38.41
CA HIS A 303 25.45 -12.56 -38.25
C HIS A 303 26.72 -12.28 -39.08
N PHE A 304 27.66 -13.23 -39.14
CA PHE A 304 28.82 -13.12 -40.03
C PHE A 304 28.43 -13.10 -41.53
N GLN A 305 27.33 -13.75 -41.90
CA GLN A 305 26.81 -13.76 -43.27
C GLN A 305 26.01 -12.50 -43.63
N SER A 306 25.34 -11.86 -42.67
CA SER A 306 24.48 -10.70 -42.94
C SER A 306 25.26 -9.40 -43.14
N ASP A 307 26.33 -9.18 -42.37
CA ASP A 307 26.92 -7.85 -42.25
C ASP A 307 28.03 -7.54 -43.26
N GLY A 308 28.55 -8.54 -43.98
CA GLY A 308 29.67 -8.36 -44.90
C GLY A 308 30.95 -7.96 -44.13
N ILE A 309 32.05 -8.68 -44.35
CA ILE A 309 33.30 -8.52 -43.60
C ILE A 309 34.08 -7.25 -44.00
N SER A 310 33.43 -6.08 -44.07
CA SER A 310 34.13 -4.84 -44.42
C SER A 310 34.89 -4.22 -43.25
N ASP A 311 34.50 -4.49 -41.99
CA ASP A 311 35.14 -3.88 -40.79
C ASP A 311 36.04 -4.85 -39.98
N LEU A 312 35.98 -6.16 -40.22
CA LEU A 312 36.80 -7.16 -39.50
C LEU A 312 38.16 -7.44 -40.15
N ALA A 313 38.35 -7.07 -41.41
CA ALA A 313 39.53 -7.38 -42.24
C ALA A 313 40.82 -6.62 -41.85
N TYR A 314 40.78 -5.72 -40.86
CA TYR A 314 41.95 -4.95 -40.39
C TYR A 314 42.60 -5.50 -39.10
N ARG A 315 42.38 -6.78 -38.76
CA ARG A 315 42.93 -7.40 -37.53
C ARG A 315 44.26 -8.13 -37.77
N GLU A 316 45.38 -7.42 -37.70
CA GLU A 316 46.65 -8.03 -37.25
C GLU A 316 46.77 -7.78 -35.74
N PHE A 317 46.76 -8.84 -34.93
CA PHE A 317 47.23 -8.75 -33.54
C PHE A 317 48.17 -9.93 -33.31
N SER A 318 49.48 -9.64 -33.35
CA SER A 318 50.49 -10.56 -32.85
C SER A 318 50.91 -10.13 -31.45
N LEU A 319 51.38 -11.08 -30.63
CA LEU A 319 51.78 -10.86 -29.24
C LEU A 319 52.86 -9.75 -29.05
N SER A 320 53.52 -9.31 -30.13
CA SER A 320 54.48 -8.19 -30.09
C SER A 320 53.84 -6.82 -29.78
N ASP A 321 52.54 -6.67 -30.00
CA ASP A 321 51.88 -5.36 -29.97
C ASP A 321 51.25 -5.05 -28.59
N VAL A 322 50.85 -6.08 -27.83
CA VAL A 322 50.28 -5.95 -26.48
C VAL A 322 51.30 -5.45 -25.45
N VAL A 323 52.60 -5.67 -25.69
CA VAL A 323 53.68 -5.26 -24.78
C VAL A 323 54.04 -3.77 -24.94
N ASN A 324 53.70 -3.15 -26.08
CA ASN A 324 54.14 -1.78 -26.40
C ASN A 324 53.04 -0.72 -26.45
N ASP A 325 51.78 -1.05 -26.72
CA ASP A 325 50.70 -0.06 -26.80
C ASP A 325 49.63 -0.26 -25.73
N SER A 326 49.54 0.71 -24.81
CA SER A 326 48.60 0.75 -23.68
C SER A 326 47.24 1.34 -24.03
N TYR A 327 46.97 1.66 -25.30
CA TYR A 327 45.72 2.29 -25.72
C TYR A 327 45.31 1.85 -27.12
N ILE A 328 44.63 0.70 -27.23
CA ILE A 328 43.80 0.40 -28.41
C ILE A 328 42.42 -0.04 -27.91
N PHE A 329 41.60 0.95 -27.54
CA PHE A 329 40.14 0.76 -27.47
C PHE A 329 39.64 0.51 -28.89
N ASN A 330 39.40 -0.76 -29.23
CA ASN A 330 38.93 -1.12 -30.54
C ASN A 330 37.41 -0.85 -30.63
N THR A 331 37.02 0.33 -31.11
CA THR A 331 35.62 0.74 -31.29
C THR A 331 34.83 -0.23 -32.19
N SER A 332 35.50 -0.96 -33.08
CA SER A 332 34.89 -1.95 -33.97
C SER A 332 34.45 -3.22 -33.24
N SER A 333 35.21 -3.73 -32.27
CA SER A 333 34.85 -4.95 -31.52
C SER A 333 33.73 -4.72 -30.51
N VAL A 334 33.68 -3.52 -29.91
CA VAL A 334 32.57 -3.08 -29.05
C VAL A 334 31.29 -2.83 -29.85
N ARG A 335 31.42 -2.29 -31.07
CA ARG A 335 30.28 -2.14 -31.99
C ARG A 335 29.75 -3.51 -32.41
N TRP A 336 30.65 -4.41 -32.80
CA TRP A 336 30.31 -5.76 -33.22
C TRP A 336 29.69 -6.58 -32.08
N SER A 337 30.23 -6.51 -30.85
CA SER A 337 29.61 -7.17 -29.70
C SER A 337 28.20 -6.64 -29.41
N ARG A 338 27.95 -5.35 -29.63
CA ARG A 338 26.61 -4.74 -29.50
C ARG A 338 25.66 -5.18 -30.61
N GLU A 339 26.10 -5.26 -31.86
CA GLU A 339 25.28 -5.71 -32.99
C GLU A 339 24.95 -7.20 -32.88
N LEU A 340 25.93 -8.03 -32.50
CA LEU A 340 25.74 -9.44 -32.22
C LEU A 340 24.80 -9.66 -31.03
N ARG A 341 24.86 -8.82 -29.98
CA ARG A 341 23.90 -8.82 -28.88
C ARG A 341 22.47 -8.59 -29.36
N LEU A 342 22.25 -7.57 -30.21
CA LEU A 342 20.92 -7.30 -30.78
C LEU A 342 20.40 -8.46 -31.65
N SER A 343 21.29 -9.09 -32.42
CA SER A 343 20.92 -10.27 -33.23
C SER A 343 20.47 -11.44 -32.36
N LEU A 344 21.17 -11.69 -31.25
CA LEU A 344 20.83 -12.75 -30.29
C LEU A 344 19.57 -12.44 -29.45
N GLU A 345 19.31 -11.16 -29.17
CA GLU A 345 18.04 -10.71 -28.56
C GLU A 345 16.87 -10.97 -29.53
N SER A 346 17.06 -10.68 -30.82
CA SER A 346 16.03 -10.91 -31.86
C SER A 346 15.73 -12.40 -32.13
N SER A 347 16.70 -13.29 -31.95
CA SER A 347 16.50 -14.74 -32.06
C SER A 347 15.87 -15.36 -30.80
N GLY A 348 15.72 -14.59 -29.72
CA GLY A 348 15.19 -15.06 -28.43
C GLY A 348 16.17 -15.92 -27.62
N GLU A 349 17.46 -15.88 -27.98
CA GLU A 349 18.53 -16.65 -27.34
C GLU A 349 19.18 -15.90 -26.17
N ILE A 350 19.10 -14.56 -26.17
CA ILE A 350 19.47 -13.69 -25.04
C ILE A 350 18.22 -13.01 -24.49
N LEU A 351 18.06 -13.06 -23.16
CA LEU A 351 17.10 -12.24 -22.42
C LEU A 351 17.89 -11.41 -21.41
N ASP A 352 18.38 -10.25 -21.84
CA ASP A 352 19.11 -9.35 -20.97
C ASP A 352 18.41 -7.99 -20.84
N TYR A 353 18.73 -7.34 -19.73
CA TYR A 353 18.08 -6.28 -18.92
C TYR A 353 17.31 -5.12 -19.57
N THR A 354 17.17 -5.02 -20.89
CA THR A 354 16.56 -3.85 -21.53
C THR A 354 15.59 -4.24 -22.63
N GLN A 355 14.30 -4.07 -22.31
CA GLN A 355 13.10 -4.14 -23.16
C GLN A 355 12.45 -5.53 -23.35
N ASP A 356 11.30 -5.68 -22.68
CA ASP A 356 10.00 -6.16 -23.21
C ASP A 356 9.96 -7.40 -24.12
N SER A 357 10.91 -8.32 -24.05
CA SER A 357 10.78 -9.64 -24.67
C SER A 357 10.03 -10.60 -23.74
N SER A 358 8.71 -10.48 -23.83
CA SER A 358 7.65 -11.37 -23.32
C SER A 358 7.94 -12.88 -23.47
N ASN A 359 7.54 -13.64 -22.44
CA ASN A 359 7.61 -15.12 -22.25
C ASN A 359 8.74 -15.61 -21.33
N TYR A 360 8.78 -15.12 -20.09
CA TYR A 360 9.38 -15.90 -19.00
C TYR A 360 8.34 -16.92 -18.50
N THR A 361 8.72 -18.20 -18.50
CA THR A 361 7.88 -19.31 -18.01
C THR A 361 8.62 -20.04 -16.90
N PHE A 362 8.11 -19.96 -15.67
CA PHE A 362 8.67 -20.69 -14.53
C PHE A 362 7.76 -21.86 -14.18
N GLN A 363 8.35 -23.04 -13.98
CA GLN A 363 7.66 -24.20 -13.45
C GLN A 363 7.61 -24.11 -11.92
N ILE A 364 6.45 -24.39 -11.35
CA ILE A 364 6.24 -24.44 -9.90
C ILE A 364 6.34 -25.90 -9.49
N LEU A 365 7.33 -26.20 -8.67
CA LEU A 365 7.55 -27.53 -8.11
C LEU A 365 7.16 -27.56 -6.63
N ASN A 366 6.67 -28.70 -6.17
CA ASN A 366 6.44 -28.95 -4.75
C ASN A 366 7.09 -30.27 -4.33
N LEU A 367 7.84 -30.25 -3.23
CA LEU A 367 8.50 -31.42 -2.68
C LEU A 367 7.53 -32.27 -1.85
N VAL A 368 7.05 -33.36 -2.43
CA VAL A 368 6.06 -34.27 -1.84
C VAL A 368 6.70 -35.64 -1.55
N LYS A 369 6.13 -36.41 -0.63
CA LYS A 369 6.52 -37.81 -0.42
C LYS A 369 5.70 -38.72 -1.35
N ASP A 370 6.38 -39.56 -2.12
CA ASP A 370 5.74 -40.63 -2.87
C ASP A 370 5.15 -41.69 -1.92
N LEU A 371 4.31 -42.58 -2.45
CA LEU A 371 3.67 -43.69 -1.71
C LEU A 371 4.69 -44.61 -1.00
N LYS A 372 5.94 -44.63 -1.48
CA LYS A 372 7.07 -45.37 -0.90
C LYS A 372 7.85 -44.59 0.17
N GLY A 373 7.45 -43.36 0.48
CA GLY A 373 8.09 -42.47 1.45
C GLY A 373 9.32 -41.71 0.92
N THR A 374 9.67 -41.89 -0.35
CA THR A 374 10.75 -41.16 -1.03
C THR A 374 10.31 -39.74 -1.38
N LYS A 375 11.15 -38.74 -1.16
CA LYS A 375 10.84 -37.34 -1.50
C LYS A 375 11.07 -37.10 -2.98
N ILE A 376 10.07 -36.56 -3.66
CA ILE A 376 10.12 -36.26 -5.10
C ILE A 376 9.58 -34.86 -5.35
N TRP A 377 10.22 -34.13 -6.27
CA TRP A 377 9.68 -32.88 -6.77
C TRP A 377 8.54 -33.19 -7.74
N LYS A 378 7.35 -32.69 -7.44
CA LYS A 378 6.16 -32.83 -8.27
C LYS A 378 5.83 -31.49 -8.91
N PHE A 379 5.58 -31.51 -10.21
CA PHE A 379 5.10 -30.33 -10.94
C PHE A 379 3.69 -29.96 -10.45
N VAL A 380 3.52 -28.69 -10.06
CA VAL A 380 2.25 -28.16 -9.55
C VAL A 380 1.62 -27.18 -10.51
N GLY A 381 2.41 -26.40 -11.25
CA GLY A 381 1.90 -25.38 -12.14
C GLY A 381 2.99 -24.62 -12.86
N ALA A 382 2.63 -23.56 -13.57
CA ALA A 382 3.57 -22.66 -14.22
C ALA A 382 3.19 -21.20 -13.94
N VAL A 383 4.20 -20.32 -13.95
CA VAL A 383 4.06 -18.87 -13.97
C VAL A 383 4.43 -18.41 -15.37
N ASP A 384 3.44 -17.97 -16.14
CA ASP A 384 3.59 -17.50 -17.51
C ASP A 384 3.12 -16.05 -17.57
N ASN A 385 4.00 -15.11 -17.94
CA ASN A 385 3.68 -13.69 -18.21
C ASN A 385 2.57 -13.12 -17.31
N PHE A 386 2.86 -12.88 -16.04
CA PHE A 386 1.92 -12.30 -15.07
C PHE A 386 0.74 -13.19 -14.63
N TYR A 387 0.70 -14.47 -15.02
CA TYR A 387 -0.33 -15.40 -14.56
C TYR A 387 0.26 -16.66 -13.91
N VAL A 388 -0.25 -16.97 -12.71
CA VAL A 388 0.02 -18.26 -12.04
C VAL A 388 -1.04 -19.27 -12.45
N ASN A 389 -0.65 -20.29 -13.20
CA ASN A 389 -1.51 -21.41 -13.57
C ASN A 389 -1.16 -22.64 -12.73
N LEU A 390 -1.97 -22.93 -11.71
CA LEU A 390 -1.82 -24.12 -10.87
C LEU A 390 -2.62 -25.28 -11.46
N SER A 391 -1.92 -26.29 -11.96
CA SER A 391 -2.51 -27.52 -12.51
C SER A 391 -2.93 -28.51 -11.42
N THR A 392 -2.30 -28.45 -10.23
CA THR A 392 -2.62 -29.31 -9.08
C THR A 392 -2.56 -28.54 -7.77
N VAL A 393 -3.11 -29.12 -6.70
CA VAL A 393 -3.05 -28.53 -5.34
C VAL A 393 -1.63 -28.72 -4.78
N ALA A 394 -0.98 -27.62 -4.40
CA ALA A 394 0.26 -27.66 -3.65
C ALA A 394 -0.01 -28.12 -2.20
N GLU A 395 0.64 -29.19 -1.76
CA GLU A 395 0.78 -29.50 -0.33
C GLU A 395 1.72 -28.46 0.31
N LEU A 396 1.16 -27.48 1.01
CA LEU A 396 1.96 -26.53 1.80
C LEU A 396 2.24 -27.14 3.19
N PRO A 397 3.43 -26.91 3.78
CA PRO A 397 3.72 -27.41 5.11
C PRO A 397 2.82 -26.66 6.10
N GLY A 398 1.89 -27.37 6.73
CA GLY A 398 1.01 -26.82 7.78
C GLY A 398 -0.49 -26.84 7.55
N ARG A 399 -0.96 -27.19 6.35
CA ARG A 399 -2.39 -27.16 6.05
C ARG A 399 -3.03 -28.54 6.22
N ARG A 400 -3.94 -28.69 7.20
CA ARG A 400 -4.92 -29.79 7.21
C ARG A 400 -5.88 -29.61 6.03
N GLU A 401 -6.29 -30.73 5.44
CA GLU A 401 -7.07 -30.90 4.20
C GLU A 401 -8.43 -30.16 4.10
N ASN A 402 -8.82 -29.30 5.03
CA ASN A 402 -10.21 -28.81 5.17
C ASN A 402 -10.44 -27.30 5.02
N ALA A 403 -9.61 -26.56 4.27
CA ALA A 403 -9.90 -25.16 3.99
C ALA A 403 -9.98 -24.90 2.48
N THR A 404 -11.14 -25.20 1.89
CA THR A 404 -11.60 -24.63 0.62
C THR A 404 -12.11 -23.21 0.80
N HIS A 405 -11.38 -22.36 1.55
CA HIS A 405 -11.65 -20.94 1.56
C HIS A 405 -10.88 -20.30 0.41
N ARG A 406 -11.61 -19.70 -0.53
CA ARG A 406 -11.06 -18.67 -1.42
C ARG A 406 -10.34 -17.66 -0.53
N PHE A 407 -9.07 -17.38 -0.81
CA PHE A 407 -8.28 -16.45 -0.03
C PHE A 407 -8.86 -15.04 -0.23
N ARG A 408 -9.35 -14.46 0.86
CA ARG A 408 -9.88 -13.10 0.90
C ARG A 408 -8.76 -12.17 1.39
N LYS A 409 -8.65 -10.98 0.81
CA LYS A 409 -7.67 -9.98 1.25
C LYS A 409 -8.03 -9.54 2.67
N LEU A 410 -7.06 -9.43 3.58
CA LEU A 410 -7.30 -9.00 4.96
C LEU A 410 -6.94 -7.52 5.11
N TYR A 411 -7.88 -6.71 5.56
CA TYR A 411 -7.69 -5.27 5.77
C TYR A 411 -7.66 -4.91 7.26
N SER A 412 -6.72 -4.05 7.65
CA SER A 412 -6.68 -3.43 8.97
C SER A 412 -7.50 -2.14 8.96
N ILE A 413 -8.39 -1.99 9.94
CA ILE A 413 -9.34 -0.87 9.97
C ILE A 413 -9.37 -0.20 11.33
N ILE A 414 -9.07 1.09 11.37
CA ILE A 414 -9.23 1.92 12.57
C ILE A 414 -10.64 2.52 12.62
N THR A 415 -11.24 2.48 13.81
CA THR A 415 -12.56 3.04 14.06
C THR A 415 -12.63 3.72 15.44
N LYS A 416 -13.67 4.53 15.66
CA LYS A 416 -13.96 5.21 16.94
C LYS A 416 -15.42 5.03 17.32
N VAL A 417 -15.67 4.91 18.63
CA VAL A 417 -17.02 4.89 19.20
C VAL A 417 -17.71 6.22 18.93
N SER A 418 -18.75 6.19 18.10
CA SER A 418 -19.58 7.34 17.75
C SER A 418 -21.01 6.90 17.44
N PRO A 419 -21.89 6.84 18.44
CA PRO A 419 -23.30 6.51 18.23
C PRO A 419 -23.98 7.58 17.36
N PRO A 420 -24.82 7.21 16.35
CA PRO A 420 -25.31 5.87 16.03
C PRO A 420 -24.48 5.07 15.00
N PHE A 421 -23.35 5.63 14.53
CA PHE A 421 -22.53 5.05 13.46
C PHE A 421 -21.75 3.82 13.90
N ILE A 422 -21.07 3.92 15.04
CA ILE A 422 -20.31 2.84 15.68
C ILE A 422 -20.60 2.89 17.18
N MET A 423 -21.09 1.77 17.71
CA MET A 423 -21.44 1.56 19.10
C MET A 423 -20.66 0.37 19.62
N GLN A 424 -20.14 0.50 20.83
CA GLN A 424 -19.41 -0.55 21.53
C GLN A 424 -20.34 -1.25 22.52
N LYS A 425 -20.27 -2.57 22.55
CA LYS A 425 -20.91 -3.43 23.56
C LYS A 425 -19.85 -4.32 24.18
N GLU A 426 -20.04 -4.65 25.45
CA GLU A 426 -19.21 -5.63 26.13
C GLU A 426 -19.39 -7.02 25.51
N ALA A 427 -18.33 -7.83 25.50
CA ALA A 427 -18.38 -9.19 25.01
C ALA A 427 -19.27 -10.07 25.90
N PHE A 428 -19.97 -11.04 25.29
CA PHE A 428 -20.97 -11.85 26.00
C PHE A 428 -20.37 -13.06 26.75
N SER A 429 -19.11 -13.40 26.48
CA SER A 429 -18.38 -14.54 27.08
C SER A 429 -16.98 -14.10 27.53
N GLU A 430 -16.40 -14.77 28.54
CA GLU A 430 -14.99 -14.61 28.94
C GLU A 430 -14.01 -14.94 27.78
N ASP A 431 -14.49 -15.68 26.78
CA ASP A 431 -13.79 -16.03 25.54
C ASP A 431 -13.92 -14.97 24.42
N GLY A 432 -14.48 -13.78 24.65
CA GLY A 432 -14.44 -12.68 23.66
C GLY A 432 -15.30 -12.84 22.38
N ASP A 433 -16.11 -13.90 22.28
CA ASP A 433 -16.90 -14.18 21.07
C ASP A 433 -18.14 -13.28 20.91
N CYS A 434 -18.30 -12.72 19.70
CA CYS A 434 -19.43 -11.89 19.30
C CYS A 434 -20.36 -12.63 18.33
N TYR A 435 -21.50 -13.15 18.80
CA TYR A 435 -22.42 -13.97 17.97
C TYR A 435 -23.23 -13.19 16.92
N SER A 436 -23.47 -11.89 17.12
CA SER A 436 -24.27 -11.05 16.21
C SER A 436 -23.63 -9.70 15.91
N TYR A 437 -22.38 -9.52 16.33
CA TYR A 437 -21.64 -8.26 16.26
C TYR A 437 -20.22 -8.55 15.79
N VAL A 438 -19.55 -7.54 15.25
CA VAL A 438 -18.17 -7.72 14.76
C VAL A 438 -17.21 -7.56 15.96
N PRO A 439 -16.26 -8.48 16.18
CA PRO A 439 -15.26 -8.30 17.22
C PRO A 439 -14.35 -7.11 16.89
N CYS A 440 -14.04 -6.30 17.88
CA CYS A 440 -13.15 -5.16 17.75
C CYS A 440 -12.19 -5.05 18.92
N VAL A 441 -10.94 -4.82 18.58
CA VAL A 441 -9.80 -4.87 19.51
C VAL A 441 -9.56 -3.47 20.06
N GLN A 442 -9.59 -3.34 21.38
CA GLN A 442 -9.26 -2.10 22.06
C GLN A 442 -7.81 -2.15 22.56
N VAL A 443 -7.01 -1.21 22.07
CA VAL A 443 -5.59 -1.06 22.41
C VAL A 443 -5.43 -0.09 23.58
N ALA A 444 -4.62 -0.44 24.58
CA ALA A 444 -4.44 0.34 25.80
C ALA A 444 -3.45 1.52 25.66
N ASN A 445 -2.37 1.36 24.88
CA ASN A 445 -1.32 2.39 24.64
C ASN A 445 -0.95 2.53 23.15
N GLU A 446 -0.48 3.71 22.73
CA GLU A 446 -0.07 4.03 21.34
C GLU A 446 1.07 3.17 20.79
N SER A 447 2.09 2.86 21.61
CA SER A 447 3.23 2.03 21.19
C SER A 447 2.87 0.57 20.91
N ASP A 448 1.66 0.18 21.30
CA ASP A 448 1.20 -1.20 21.28
C ASP A 448 0.22 -1.46 20.13
N VAL A 449 -0.13 -0.46 19.29
CA VAL A 449 -1.01 -0.67 18.12
C VAL A 449 -0.37 -1.62 17.12
N ASP A 450 0.93 -1.41 16.82
CA ASP A 450 1.70 -2.27 15.92
C ASP A 450 1.89 -3.68 16.51
N ASN A 451 2.08 -3.78 17.84
CA ASN A 451 2.22 -5.07 18.52
C ASN A 451 0.88 -5.81 18.69
N ALA A 452 -0.24 -5.08 18.83
CA ALA A 452 -1.58 -5.64 18.96
C ALA A 452 -2.10 -6.18 17.63
N PHE A 453 -1.72 -5.56 16.51
CA PHE A 453 -1.96 -6.07 15.16
C PHE A 453 -1.31 -7.46 14.99
N GLU A 454 -0.03 -7.57 15.38
CA GLU A 454 0.75 -8.81 15.31
C GLU A 454 0.23 -9.90 16.28
N ASP A 455 -0.04 -9.57 17.55
CA ASP A 455 -0.50 -10.54 18.56
C ASP A 455 -1.88 -11.16 18.21
N TYR A 456 -2.80 -10.37 17.62
CA TYR A 456 -4.13 -10.84 17.21
C TYR A 456 -4.08 -11.83 16.04
N LEU A 457 -3.22 -11.60 15.04
CA LEU A 457 -3.05 -12.48 13.88
C LEU A 457 -2.39 -13.83 14.24
N LEU A 458 -1.55 -13.86 15.27
CA LEU A 458 -0.73 -15.02 15.62
C LEU A 458 -1.42 -16.06 16.49
N THR A 459 -2.31 -15.64 17.38
CA THR A 459 -2.76 -16.50 18.49
C THR A 459 -4.18 -17.01 18.33
N ASN A 460 -5.05 -16.30 17.60
CA ASN A 460 -6.49 -16.53 17.59
C ASN A 460 -7.04 -16.76 19.02
N ARG A 461 -6.35 -16.20 20.04
CA ARG A 461 -6.60 -16.40 21.46
C ARG A 461 -6.42 -15.09 22.19
N TYR A 462 -7.38 -14.86 23.06
CA TYR A 462 -7.59 -13.68 23.86
C TYR A 462 -6.60 -13.66 25.04
N ASP A 463 -5.55 -12.84 24.94
CA ASP A 463 -4.67 -12.56 26.08
C ASP A 463 -5.17 -11.28 26.77
N HIS A 464 -5.96 -11.47 27.84
CA HIS A 464 -6.68 -10.41 28.55
C HIS A 464 -5.77 -9.33 29.17
N ASP A 465 -4.47 -9.58 29.30
CA ASP A 465 -3.53 -8.67 29.97
C ASP A 465 -3.01 -7.53 29.07
N LYS A 466 -3.18 -7.59 27.73
CA LYS A 466 -2.66 -6.57 26.79
C LYS A 466 -3.73 -5.86 25.95
N PHE A 467 -4.81 -6.55 25.58
CA PHE A 467 -5.86 -6.02 24.72
C PHE A 467 -7.23 -6.52 25.20
N SER A 468 -8.23 -5.65 25.13
CA SER A 468 -9.61 -6.01 25.46
C SER A 468 -10.42 -6.13 24.17
N VAL A 469 -11.11 -7.27 23.99
CA VAL A 469 -12.00 -7.48 22.85
C VAL A 469 -13.40 -7.03 23.25
N SER A 470 -13.99 -6.20 22.41
CA SER A 470 -15.36 -5.72 22.55
C SER A 470 -16.15 -6.03 21.29
N CYS A 471 -17.47 -5.93 21.36
CA CYS A 471 -18.35 -6.17 20.23
C CYS A 471 -18.82 -4.84 19.62
N CYS A 472 -18.59 -4.68 18.32
CA CYS A 472 -18.92 -3.50 17.54
C CYS A 472 -20.20 -3.66 16.73
N THR A 473 -21.02 -2.62 16.72
CA THR A 473 -22.25 -2.56 15.94
C THR A 473 -22.58 -1.14 15.52
N GLY A 474 -23.30 -0.95 14.42
CA GLY A 474 -23.76 0.36 13.97
C GLY A 474 -23.76 0.47 12.45
N VAL A 475 -24.27 1.60 11.94
CA VAL A 475 -24.47 1.81 10.51
C VAL A 475 -23.17 1.64 9.70
N THR A 476 -22.05 2.16 10.19
CA THR A 476 -20.76 2.05 9.50
C THR A 476 -20.25 0.61 9.48
N ILE A 477 -20.49 -0.15 10.56
CA ILE A 477 -20.09 -1.56 10.66
C ILE A 477 -20.93 -2.42 9.70
N ASP A 478 -22.24 -2.17 9.61
CA ASP A 478 -23.12 -2.91 8.70
C ASP A 478 -22.75 -2.69 7.23
N ILE A 479 -22.42 -1.44 6.86
CA ILE A 479 -21.89 -1.10 5.53
C ILE A 479 -20.59 -1.85 5.27
N LEU A 480 -19.68 -1.88 6.24
CA LEU A 480 -18.38 -2.53 6.12
C LEU A 480 -18.49 -4.05 5.95
N VAL A 481 -19.36 -4.72 6.72
CA VAL A 481 -19.67 -6.15 6.59
C VAL A 481 -20.27 -6.45 5.22
N LYS A 482 -21.15 -5.57 4.72
CA LYS A 482 -21.75 -5.72 3.40
C LYS A 482 -20.70 -5.57 2.29
N LEU A 483 -19.82 -4.58 2.40
CA LEU A 483 -18.69 -4.38 1.48
C LEU A 483 -17.73 -5.57 1.48
N ALA A 484 -17.38 -6.09 2.65
CA ALA A 484 -16.54 -7.27 2.81
C ALA A 484 -17.12 -8.51 2.12
N THR A 485 -18.44 -8.68 2.23
CA THR A 485 -19.15 -9.77 1.57
C THR A 485 -19.18 -9.59 0.05
N ASP A 486 -19.46 -8.38 -0.43
CA ASP A 486 -19.64 -8.11 -1.86
C ASP A 486 -18.29 -8.06 -2.63
N MET A 487 -17.22 -7.64 -1.97
CA MET A 487 -15.87 -7.54 -2.54
C MET A 487 -14.95 -8.72 -2.15
N GLU A 488 -15.48 -9.73 -1.46
CA GLU A 488 -14.74 -10.92 -1.01
C GLU A 488 -13.43 -10.60 -0.25
N PHE A 489 -13.47 -9.69 0.72
CA PHE A 489 -12.36 -9.40 1.64
C PHE A 489 -12.75 -9.66 3.10
N ASP A 490 -11.76 -9.88 3.96
CA ASP A 490 -11.90 -9.99 5.41
C ASP A 490 -11.26 -8.76 6.07
N PHE A 491 -11.65 -8.40 7.29
CA PHE A 491 -11.10 -7.23 7.97
C PHE A 491 -11.05 -7.39 9.49
N ILE A 492 -10.17 -6.61 10.13
CA ILE A 492 -10.03 -6.51 11.59
C ILE A 492 -10.25 -5.06 12.01
N LEU A 493 -11.08 -4.86 13.03
CA LEU A 493 -11.39 -3.54 13.58
C LEU A 493 -10.55 -3.24 14.82
N PHE A 494 -9.93 -2.06 14.81
CA PHE A 494 -9.17 -1.51 15.93
C PHE A 494 -9.85 -0.25 16.47
N PHE A 495 -10.02 -0.22 17.79
CA PHE A 495 -10.43 0.97 18.52
C PHE A 495 -9.23 1.70 19.09
N LEU A 496 -9.07 2.96 18.70
CA LEU A 496 -8.12 3.88 19.31
C LEU A 496 -8.84 4.78 20.32
N LYS A 497 -8.15 5.04 21.44
CA LYS A 497 -8.61 5.94 22.51
C LYS A 497 -8.33 7.42 22.19
N GLU A 498 -7.50 7.68 21.18
CA GLU A 498 -7.05 9.00 20.72
C GLU A 498 -8.15 9.83 20.02
N PRO A 499 -7.93 11.15 19.86
CA PRO A 499 -8.78 11.97 19.00
C PRO A 499 -8.79 11.41 17.56
N PHE A 500 -10.01 11.33 17.01
CA PHE A 500 -10.29 10.84 15.66
C PHE A 500 -10.42 12.01 14.67
N ASP A 501 -10.48 13.24 15.20
CA ASP A 501 -10.56 14.47 14.43
C ASP A 501 -9.20 15.19 14.52
N GLY A 502 -8.28 14.71 13.68
CA GLY A 502 -6.94 15.27 13.48
C GLY A 502 -6.90 16.77 13.49
N ASN A 503 -6.03 17.34 14.33
CA ASN A 503 -5.55 18.71 14.13
C ASN A 503 -4.23 18.66 13.37
N TYR A 504 -4.17 19.31 12.21
CA TYR A 504 -2.95 19.36 11.40
C TYR A 504 -1.94 20.30 12.07
N THR A 505 -0.79 19.76 12.49
CA THR A 505 0.26 20.59 13.06
C THR A 505 1.10 21.17 11.93
N TYR A 506 0.84 22.43 11.59
CA TYR A 506 1.56 23.15 10.55
C TYR A 506 3.10 23.20 10.78
N ASP A 507 3.54 23.05 12.03
CA ASP A 507 4.95 23.13 12.42
C ASP A 507 5.74 21.84 12.14
N SER A 508 5.12 20.66 12.26
CA SER A 508 5.76 19.35 12.01
C SER A 508 5.45 18.78 10.63
N GLY A 509 4.44 19.34 9.95
CA GLY A 509 3.98 18.84 8.64
C GLY A 509 3.24 17.49 8.71
N SER A 510 2.94 17.00 9.91
CA SER A 510 2.36 15.68 10.19
C SER A 510 1.02 15.78 10.90
N TRP A 511 0.16 14.77 10.69
CA TRP A 511 -1.05 14.58 11.50
C TRP A 511 -0.68 14.00 12.87
N ASN A 512 -1.37 14.43 13.94
CA ASN A 512 -1.13 13.94 15.31
C ASN A 512 -2.14 12.88 15.78
N ASP A 513 -2.95 12.33 14.87
CA ASP A 513 -4.16 11.57 15.19
C ASP A 513 -4.24 10.26 14.38
N THR A 514 -5.40 9.59 14.40
CA THR A 514 -5.73 8.39 13.58
C THR A 514 -5.33 8.46 12.10
N LEU A 515 -5.22 9.66 11.51
CA LEU A 515 -4.77 9.87 10.13
C LEU A 515 -3.26 9.65 9.95
N MET A 516 -2.46 9.84 10.99
CA MET A 516 -1.03 9.51 10.99
C MET A 516 -0.80 8.02 10.66
N TYR A 517 -1.63 7.14 11.22
CA TYR A 517 -1.52 5.70 10.96
C TYR A 517 -1.86 5.33 9.50
N LEU A 518 -2.67 6.15 8.82
CA LEU A 518 -2.96 5.98 7.40
C LEU A 518 -1.80 6.54 6.54
N GLU A 519 -1.20 7.66 6.94
CA GLU A 519 -0.04 8.26 6.26
C GLU A 519 1.23 7.39 6.39
N ASP A 520 1.41 6.75 7.55
CA ASP A 520 2.53 5.84 7.84
C ASP A 520 2.34 4.42 7.25
N ASP A 521 1.29 4.17 6.46
CA ASP A 521 0.92 2.85 5.92
C ASP A 521 0.78 1.74 6.99
N ARG A 522 0.48 2.13 8.23
CA ARG A 522 0.26 1.20 9.36
C ARG A 522 -1.15 0.62 9.37
N VAL A 523 -2.10 1.35 8.79
CA VAL A 523 -3.50 0.91 8.67
C VAL A 523 -4.01 1.14 7.25
N ASP A 524 -4.82 0.20 6.75
CA ASP A 524 -5.31 0.26 5.37
C ASP A 524 -6.52 1.18 5.20
N ILE A 525 -7.44 1.19 6.17
CA ILE A 525 -8.71 1.93 6.10
C ILE A 525 -9.04 2.59 7.44
N VAL A 526 -9.51 3.83 7.40
CA VAL A 526 -10.17 4.48 8.55
C VAL A 526 -11.67 4.50 8.31
N ALA A 527 -12.44 3.88 9.21
CA ALA A 527 -13.89 3.76 9.11
C ALA A 527 -14.60 4.44 10.29
N GLY A 528 -15.31 5.52 10.01
CA GLY A 528 -16.10 6.24 11.00
C GLY A 528 -16.75 7.51 10.45
N PRO A 529 -17.32 8.36 11.32
CA PRO A 529 -17.91 9.64 10.93
C PRO A 529 -16.81 10.69 10.71
N LEU A 530 -15.99 10.47 9.68
CA LEU A 530 -14.91 11.37 9.31
C LEU A 530 -15.42 12.43 8.32
N SER A 531 -15.28 13.71 8.67
CA SER A 531 -15.67 14.81 7.78
C SER A 531 -14.62 15.06 6.69
N ILE A 532 -15.09 15.28 5.46
CA ILE A 532 -14.26 15.66 4.32
C ILE A 532 -13.91 17.14 4.43
N THR A 533 -12.62 17.46 4.58
CA THR A 533 -12.10 18.83 4.62
C THR A 533 -11.00 19.02 3.56
N VAL A 534 -10.78 20.27 3.14
CA VAL A 534 -9.73 20.59 2.14
C VAL A 534 -8.34 20.17 2.62
N GLU A 535 -8.09 20.26 3.92
CA GLU A 535 -6.82 19.83 4.52
C GLU A 535 -6.63 18.32 4.42
N ARG A 536 -7.67 17.51 4.72
CA ARG A 536 -7.58 16.04 4.69
C ARG A 536 -7.46 15.50 3.26
N VAL A 537 -8.22 16.05 2.31
CA VAL A 537 -8.22 15.59 0.90
C VAL A 537 -6.85 15.73 0.24
N ARG A 538 -5.96 16.60 0.75
CA ARG A 538 -4.59 16.74 0.22
C ARG A 538 -3.70 15.54 0.54
N TYR A 539 -3.97 14.79 1.61
CA TYR A 539 -3.11 13.73 2.11
C TYR A 539 -3.78 12.34 2.04
N ILE A 540 -5.12 12.28 2.10
CA ILE A 540 -5.87 11.03 2.12
C ILE A 540 -6.94 10.99 1.02
N THR A 541 -7.24 9.79 0.53
CA THR A 541 -8.30 9.58 -0.46
C THR A 541 -9.60 9.19 0.25
N PHE A 542 -10.68 9.91 -0.04
CA PHE A 542 -12.00 9.60 0.49
C PHE A 542 -12.81 8.76 -0.50
N THR A 543 -13.71 7.94 0.05
CA THR A 543 -14.77 7.27 -0.70
C THR A 543 -15.92 8.23 -1.00
N GLU A 544 -16.90 7.75 -1.76
CA GLU A 544 -18.19 8.42 -1.88
C GLU A 544 -18.87 8.58 -0.53
N VAL A 545 -19.49 9.74 -0.32
CA VAL A 545 -20.12 10.10 0.95
C VAL A 545 -21.33 9.20 1.20
N TYR A 546 -21.28 8.38 2.25
CA TYR A 546 -22.40 7.52 2.65
C TYR A 546 -23.42 8.20 3.57
N PHE A 547 -23.06 9.36 4.15
CA PHE A 547 -23.96 10.13 5.02
C PHE A 547 -23.70 11.63 4.91
N TYR A 548 -24.72 12.40 4.52
CA TYR A 548 -24.66 13.86 4.47
C TYR A 548 -25.10 14.46 5.80
N THR A 549 -24.18 15.13 6.50
CA THR A 549 -24.47 15.90 7.72
C THR A 549 -24.61 17.38 7.42
N GLY A 550 -25.34 18.09 8.29
CA GLY A 550 -25.34 19.54 8.36
C GLY A 550 -25.19 19.99 9.80
N PHE A 551 -24.77 21.24 10.00
CA PHE A 551 -24.73 21.83 11.34
C PHE A 551 -26.15 22.21 11.79
N SER A 552 -26.53 21.77 12.98
CA SER A 552 -27.80 22.14 13.61
C SER A 552 -27.55 22.54 15.06
N MET A 553 -28.29 23.55 15.54
CA MET A 553 -28.23 23.95 16.94
C MET A 553 -29.30 23.20 17.73
N ILE A 554 -28.86 22.47 18.77
CA ILE A 554 -29.78 21.84 19.71
C ILE A 554 -30.12 22.88 20.77
N THR A 555 -31.41 23.21 20.89
CA THR A 555 -31.92 24.08 21.95
C THR A 555 -32.84 23.32 22.88
N MET A 556 -32.84 23.68 24.16
CA MET A 556 -33.78 23.12 25.10
C MET A 556 -35.17 23.68 24.80
N LYS A 557 -36.11 22.80 24.46
CA LYS A 557 -37.52 23.18 24.38
C LYS A 557 -37.98 23.64 25.76
N ARG A 558 -38.16 24.95 25.93
CA ARG A 558 -38.65 25.52 27.18
C ARG A 558 -40.16 25.55 27.14
N GLU A 559 -40.79 24.50 27.65
CA GLU A 559 -42.22 24.52 27.92
C GLU A 559 -42.49 25.55 29.02
N ARG A 560 -43.12 26.67 28.64
CA ARG A 560 -43.43 27.74 29.59
C ARG A 560 -44.72 27.36 30.31
N GLU A 561 -44.58 26.84 31.53
CA GLU A 561 -45.73 26.50 32.37
C GLU A 561 -46.67 27.69 32.50
N THR A 562 -47.98 27.45 32.36
CA THR A 562 -48.98 28.47 32.62
C THR A 562 -49.03 28.71 34.13
N SER A 563 -48.42 29.79 34.58
CA SER A 563 -48.48 30.21 35.98
C SER A 563 -49.94 30.40 36.43
N MET A 564 -50.26 29.97 37.66
CA MET A 564 -51.64 29.98 38.19
C MET A 564 -52.23 31.40 38.31
N ASP A 565 -51.41 32.45 38.23
CA ASP A 565 -51.79 33.88 38.28
C ASP A 565 -52.20 34.46 36.91
N ALA A 566 -52.16 33.66 35.84
CA ALA A 566 -52.50 34.10 34.48
C ALA A 566 -53.90 34.72 34.35
N PHE A 567 -54.84 34.39 35.24
CA PHE A 567 -56.20 34.96 35.25
C PHE A 567 -56.25 36.43 35.71
N LEU A 568 -55.24 36.93 36.43
CA LEU A 568 -55.16 38.32 36.90
C LEU A 568 -54.47 39.24 35.88
N MET A 569 -53.62 38.69 35.02
CA MET A 569 -52.84 39.43 34.03
C MET A 569 -53.63 40.22 32.96
N PRO A 570 -54.89 39.87 32.58
CA PRO A 570 -55.63 40.60 31.55
C PRO A 570 -55.90 42.08 31.87
N PHE A 571 -55.87 42.46 33.15
CA PHE A 571 -56.02 43.82 33.63
C PHE A 571 -54.88 44.21 34.59
N SER A 572 -54.43 45.45 34.51
CA SER A 572 -53.47 45.98 35.49
C SER A 572 -54.13 46.12 36.87
N VAL A 573 -53.32 46.15 37.93
CA VAL A 573 -53.79 46.36 39.32
C VAL A 573 -54.61 47.64 39.44
N GLU A 574 -54.26 48.69 38.70
CA GLU A 574 -54.99 49.96 38.65
C GLU A 574 -56.41 49.79 38.14
N VAL A 575 -56.62 48.99 37.08
CA VAL A 575 -57.94 48.71 36.52
C VAL A 575 -58.78 47.89 37.51
N TRP A 576 -58.19 46.91 38.19
CA TRP A 576 -58.88 46.13 39.23
C TRP A 576 -59.38 47.01 40.38
N ILE A 577 -58.52 47.93 40.86
CA ILE A 577 -58.89 48.92 41.87
C ILE A 577 -59.98 49.85 41.34
N GLY A 578 -59.87 50.30 40.08
CA GLY A 578 -60.88 51.13 39.42
C GLY A 578 -62.25 50.47 39.32
N ILE A 579 -62.30 49.16 39.02
CA ILE A 579 -63.55 48.37 39.00
C ILE A 579 -64.15 48.29 40.42
N ALA A 580 -63.33 48.02 41.43
CA ALA A 580 -63.81 47.98 42.82
C ALA A 580 -64.35 49.33 43.31
N ILE A 581 -63.65 50.43 42.99
CA ILE A 581 -64.08 51.79 43.35
C ILE A 581 -65.36 52.17 42.59
N SER A 582 -65.43 51.93 41.28
CA SER A 582 -66.63 52.26 40.49
C SER A 582 -67.87 51.46 40.91
N ALA A 583 -67.70 50.18 41.28
CA ALA A 583 -68.77 49.35 41.84
C ALA A 583 -69.27 49.90 43.19
N THR A 584 -68.35 50.23 44.11
CA THR A 584 -68.73 50.79 45.42
C THR A 584 -69.42 52.15 45.29
N VAL A 585 -68.92 53.04 44.42
CA VAL A 585 -69.55 54.34 44.12
C VAL A 585 -70.96 54.14 43.56
N THR A 586 -71.14 53.21 42.62
CA THR A 586 -72.45 52.91 42.03
C THR A 586 -73.44 52.38 43.07
N ALA A 587 -72.98 51.53 43.99
CA ALA A 587 -73.81 51.01 45.08
C ALA A 587 -74.22 52.10 46.08
N VAL A 588 -73.30 53.01 46.42
CA VAL A 588 -73.59 54.17 47.28
C VAL A 588 -74.58 55.11 46.59
N ALA A 589 -74.35 55.47 45.32
CA ALA A 589 -75.26 56.30 44.54
C ALA A 589 -76.67 55.70 44.43
N THR A 590 -76.76 54.39 44.15
CA THR A 590 -78.05 53.67 44.11
C THR A 590 -78.76 53.69 45.47
N SER A 591 -78.01 53.59 46.57
CA SER A 591 -78.56 53.66 47.93
C SER A 591 -79.07 55.05 48.27
N LEU A 592 -78.31 56.10 47.92
CA LEU A 592 -78.72 57.50 48.10
C LEU A 592 -79.96 57.85 47.27
N PHE A 593 -80.03 57.39 46.02
CA PHE A 593 -81.22 57.58 45.20
C PHE A 593 -82.45 56.86 45.75
N GLU A 594 -82.28 55.68 46.33
CA GLU A 594 -83.40 54.95 46.95
C GLU A 594 -83.80 55.58 48.30
N TRP A 595 -82.85 56.06 49.11
CA TRP A 595 -83.14 56.73 50.39
C TRP A 595 -83.78 58.10 50.21
N ASN A 596 -83.35 58.88 49.22
CA ASN A 596 -83.90 60.22 48.97
C ASN A 596 -85.20 60.18 48.15
N SER A 597 -85.57 59.03 47.60
CA SER A 597 -86.81 58.86 46.87
C SER A 597 -87.98 58.58 47.83
N PRO A 598 -89.14 59.25 47.68
CA PRO A 598 -90.34 58.95 48.48
C PRO A 598 -90.83 57.51 48.27
N PHE A 599 -90.34 56.82 47.24
CA PHE A 599 -90.68 55.45 46.90
C PHE A 599 -89.80 54.37 47.56
N GLY A 600 -88.63 54.71 48.12
CA GLY A 600 -87.67 53.73 48.65
C GLY A 600 -87.74 53.46 50.16
N LEU A 601 -88.23 54.42 50.96
CA LEU A 601 -88.33 54.33 52.42
C LEU A 601 -89.64 53.72 52.96
N ASN A 602 -90.61 53.39 52.09
CA ASN A 602 -91.91 52.83 52.49
C ASN A 602 -92.06 51.33 52.15
N PRO A 603 -91.77 50.41 53.09
CA PRO A 603 -91.81 48.96 52.83
C PRO A 603 -93.23 48.40 52.65
N LYS A 604 -94.20 48.89 53.43
CA LYS A 604 -95.55 48.31 53.51
C LYS A 604 -96.41 48.54 52.24
N GLY A 605 -96.20 49.66 51.52
CA GLY A 605 -97.02 50.03 50.36
C GLY A 605 -96.77 49.22 49.08
N ARG A 606 -95.73 48.37 49.02
CA ARG A 606 -95.37 47.61 47.81
C ARG A 606 -94.80 46.21 48.07
N LYS A 607 -95.41 45.44 48.98
CA LYS A 607 -95.04 44.04 49.33
C LYS A 607 -93.54 43.88 49.64
N ARG A 608 -92.98 44.73 50.50
CA ARG A 608 -91.57 44.67 50.89
C ARG A 608 -91.47 44.47 52.41
N GLU A 609 -90.73 43.45 52.83
CA GLU A 609 -90.61 43.10 54.26
C GLU A 609 -89.54 43.91 55.01
N ARG A 610 -88.50 44.41 54.31
CA ARG A 610 -87.43 45.23 54.91
C ARG A 610 -86.89 46.29 53.94
N ASN A 611 -86.38 47.40 54.48
CA ASN A 611 -85.83 48.55 53.75
C ASN A 611 -84.67 48.18 52.80
N TYR A 612 -84.35 49.07 51.85
CA TYR A 612 -83.17 48.94 50.99
C TYR A 612 -81.95 49.43 51.76
N THR A 613 -80.98 48.55 51.95
CA THR A 613 -79.74 48.85 52.66
C THR A 613 -78.59 48.98 51.67
N LEU A 614 -77.52 49.67 52.06
CA LEU A 614 -76.28 49.72 51.27
C LEU A 614 -75.74 48.31 50.98
N GLY A 615 -75.86 47.38 51.94
CA GLY A 615 -75.51 45.97 51.72
C GLY A 615 -76.30 45.33 50.59
N SER A 616 -77.62 45.59 50.49
CA SER A 616 -78.42 45.09 49.36
C SER A 616 -78.01 45.71 48.01
N ALA A 617 -77.57 46.96 48.00
CA ALA A 617 -77.05 47.62 46.81
C ALA A 617 -75.68 47.08 46.37
N LEU A 618 -74.76 46.89 47.33
CA LEU A 618 -73.44 46.32 47.06
C LEU A 618 -73.57 44.90 46.51
N THR A 619 -74.33 44.03 47.18
CA THR A 619 -74.53 42.66 46.68
C THR A 619 -75.10 42.69 45.27
N MET A 620 -76.05 43.57 44.98
CA MET A 620 -76.66 43.69 43.67
C MET A 620 -75.69 44.17 42.58
N VAL A 621 -74.93 45.22 42.84
CA VAL A 621 -73.96 45.81 41.90
C VAL A 621 -72.82 44.82 41.59
N TYR A 622 -72.27 44.16 42.61
CA TYR A 622 -71.25 43.13 42.43
C TYR A 622 -71.80 41.86 41.75
N SER A 623 -73.06 41.49 42.01
CA SER A 623 -73.69 40.34 41.32
C SER A 623 -73.73 40.56 39.81
N VAL A 624 -74.15 41.77 39.38
CA VAL A 624 -74.16 42.16 37.97
C VAL A 624 -72.75 42.18 37.37
N LEU A 625 -71.75 42.63 38.13
CA LEU A 625 -70.34 42.64 37.70
C LEU A 625 -69.77 41.23 37.48
N PHE A 626 -70.14 40.26 38.31
CA PHE A 626 -69.71 38.86 38.16
C PHE A 626 -70.59 38.05 37.20
N GLY A 627 -71.55 38.68 36.52
CA GLY A 627 -72.46 37.98 35.60
C GLY A 627 -73.43 37.01 36.30
N HIS A 628 -73.58 37.10 37.62
CA HIS A 628 -74.46 36.23 38.41
C HIS A 628 -75.71 36.98 38.88
N ILE A 629 -76.86 36.33 38.83
CA ILE A 629 -78.12 36.91 39.33
C ILE A 629 -78.36 36.39 40.75
N VAL A 630 -77.76 37.04 41.75
CA VAL A 630 -78.12 36.79 43.15
C VAL A 630 -79.49 37.40 43.41
N ARG A 631 -80.35 36.68 44.14
CA ARG A 631 -81.67 37.16 44.58
C ARG A 631 -81.50 38.32 45.57
N THR A 632 -81.27 39.51 45.03
CA THR A 632 -81.20 40.78 45.75
C THR A 632 -82.44 41.62 45.42
N LYS A 633 -82.75 42.58 46.28
CA LYS A 633 -83.94 43.44 46.11
C LYS A 633 -83.59 44.52 45.09
N SER A 634 -84.26 44.57 43.93
CA SER A 634 -84.01 45.63 42.94
C SER A 634 -84.49 47.01 43.44
N PRO A 635 -83.80 48.12 43.09
CA PRO A 635 -84.23 49.48 43.42
C PRO A 635 -85.57 49.80 42.73
N LYS A 636 -86.47 50.50 43.43
CA LYS A 636 -87.76 50.89 42.87
C LYS A 636 -87.78 52.31 42.33
N SER A 637 -86.86 53.17 42.80
CA SER A 637 -86.69 54.53 42.29
C SER A 637 -86.37 54.53 40.79
N TRP A 638 -86.96 55.48 40.05
CA TRP A 638 -86.73 55.61 38.61
C TRP A 638 -85.25 55.93 38.28
N PRO A 639 -84.57 56.87 38.98
CA PRO A 639 -83.13 57.08 38.80
C PRO A 639 -82.29 55.84 39.15
N GLY A 640 -82.66 55.09 40.20
CA GLY A 640 -81.96 53.86 40.59
C GLY A 640 -82.04 52.76 39.53
N LYS A 641 -83.18 52.62 38.85
CA LYS A 641 -83.35 51.68 37.73
C LYS A 641 -82.53 52.07 36.50
N VAL A 642 -82.49 53.36 36.17
CA VAL A 642 -81.67 53.87 35.05
C VAL A 642 -80.19 53.65 35.34
N LEU A 643 -79.73 54.01 36.55
CA LEU A 643 -78.36 53.78 36.98
C LEU A 643 -77.98 52.28 36.95
N GLN A 644 -78.89 51.40 37.38
CA GLN A 644 -78.68 49.96 37.33
C GLN A 644 -78.54 49.44 35.89
N ASN A 645 -79.36 49.90 34.96
CA ASN A 645 -79.26 49.51 33.55
C ASN A 645 -77.95 49.99 32.92
N PHE A 646 -77.53 51.22 33.25
CA PHE A 646 -76.23 51.74 32.81
C PHE A 646 -75.06 50.93 33.38
N TRP A 647 -75.11 50.62 34.68
CA TRP A 647 -74.13 49.75 35.34
C TRP A 647 -74.10 48.36 34.71
N ALA A 648 -75.25 47.78 34.37
CA ALA A 648 -75.32 46.48 33.69
C ALA A 648 -74.65 46.52 32.30
N GLY A 649 -74.87 47.57 31.51
CA GLY A 649 -74.17 47.76 30.24
C GLY A 649 -72.65 47.89 30.41
N LEU A 650 -72.21 48.68 31.39
CA LEU A 650 -70.79 48.86 31.72
C LEU A 650 -70.14 47.57 32.23
N ALA A 651 -70.85 46.78 33.05
CA ALA A 651 -70.39 45.47 33.52
C ALA A 651 -70.20 44.47 32.38
N ILE A 652 -71.15 44.39 31.43
CA ILE A 652 -71.01 43.53 30.24
C ILE A 652 -69.78 43.91 29.43
N PHE A 653 -69.54 45.22 29.24
CA PHE A 653 -68.37 45.72 28.53
C PHE A 653 -67.05 45.33 29.24
N MET A 654 -67.00 45.42 30.57
CA MET A 654 -65.84 45.01 31.38
C MET A 654 -65.57 43.50 31.25
N ILE A 655 -66.61 42.66 31.35
CA ILE A 655 -66.48 41.20 31.20
C ILE A 655 -66.01 40.86 29.78
N ALA A 656 -66.61 41.46 28.75
CA ALA A 656 -66.22 41.22 27.36
C ALA A 656 -64.73 41.58 27.13
N SER A 657 -64.29 42.72 27.63
CA SER A 657 -62.89 43.17 27.52
C SER A 657 -61.93 42.25 28.28
N TYR A 658 -62.32 41.77 29.47
CA TYR A 658 -61.54 40.78 30.21
C TYR A 658 -61.36 39.49 29.41
N THR A 659 -62.46 38.95 28.87
CA THR A 659 -62.41 37.70 28.09
C THR A 659 -61.62 37.85 26.80
N ALA A 660 -61.73 38.99 26.12
CA ALA A 660 -60.96 39.29 24.90
C ALA A 660 -59.46 39.41 25.20
N ASN A 661 -59.07 40.12 26.26
CA ASN A 661 -57.68 40.26 26.66
C ASN A 661 -57.09 38.93 27.16
N LEU A 662 -57.87 38.14 27.91
CA LEU A 662 -57.44 36.80 28.33
C LEU A 662 -57.24 35.88 27.12
N ALA A 663 -58.17 35.90 26.15
CA ALA A 663 -58.03 35.13 24.92
C ALA A 663 -56.80 35.57 24.10
N ALA A 664 -56.57 36.87 23.96
CA ALA A 664 -55.38 37.41 23.30
C ALA A 664 -54.09 37.03 24.04
N TYR A 665 -54.11 37.06 25.37
CA TYR A 665 -52.98 36.65 26.22
C TYR A 665 -52.65 35.17 26.08
N LEU A 666 -53.67 34.30 26.03
CA LEU A 666 -53.49 32.86 25.84
C LEU A 666 -53.06 32.53 24.40
N ALA A 667 -53.61 33.23 23.39
CA ALA A 667 -53.25 33.03 21.99
C ALA A 667 -51.85 33.55 21.65
N GLY A 668 -51.39 34.62 22.29
CA GLY A 668 -50.04 35.19 22.11
C GLY A 668 -48.90 34.34 22.71
N ARG A 669 -49.22 33.21 23.36
CA ARG A 669 -48.26 32.24 23.91
C ARG A 669 -47.98 31.09 22.92
N SER A 670 -47.90 31.36 21.63
CA SER A 670 -47.33 30.40 20.68
C SER A 670 -45.86 30.13 21.04
N GLU A 671 -45.44 28.87 20.89
CA GLU A 671 -44.09 28.35 21.17
C GLU A 671 -43.01 29.41 20.96
N GLN A 672 -42.22 29.64 22.01
CA GLN A 672 -41.10 30.54 21.96
C GLN A 672 -40.18 30.08 20.81
N SER A 673 -40.05 30.96 19.82
CA SER A 673 -39.34 30.76 18.56
C SER A 673 -38.13 29.85 18.74
N ASP A 674 -38.16 28.68 18.11
CA ASP A 674 -36.95 27.91 17.84
C ASP A 674 -35.90 28.88 17.28
N LEU A 675 -34.65 28.76 17.72
CA LEU A 675 -33.56 29.54 17.13
C LEU A 675 -33.51 29.18 15.64
N LEU A 676 -33.95 30.10 14.79
CA LEU A 676 -34.21 29.81 13.37
C LEU A 676 -32.92 29.62 12.59
N ASN A 677 -31.84 30.31 12.96
CA ASN A 677 -30.59 30.30 12.21
C ASN A 677 -29.39 30.85 13.01
N ILE A 678 -28.18 30.61 12.49
CA ILE A 678 -26.90 31.14 13.02
C ILE A 678 -26.86 32.67 13.04
N ASN A 679 -27.63 33.31 12.16
CA ASN A 679 -27.74 34.77 12.04
C ASN A 679 -28.77 35.39 13.00
N ASP A 680 -29.28 34.65 13.98
CA ASP A 680 -30.17 35.23 14.99
C ASP A 680 -29.38 36.23 15.86
N GLU A 681 -29.90 37.45 16.03
CA GLU A 681 -29.26 38.47 16.86
C GLU A 681 -29.03 37.99 18.31
N ARG A 682 -29.84 37.03 18.76
CA ARG A 682 -29.72 36.43 20.10
C ARG A 682 -28.49 35.53 20.27
N THR A 683 -28.03 34.86 19.21
CA THR A 683 -26.82 34.01 19.25
C THR A 683 -25.54 34.82 19.09
N ILE A 684 -25.61 35.96 18.38
CA ILE A 684 -24.47 36.86 18.13
C ILE A 684 -23.94 37.49 19.44
N PHE A 685 -24.81 37.75 20.42
CA PHE A 685 -24.41 38.36 21.70
C PHE A 685 -23.66 37.40 22.65
N GLU A 686 -23.94 36.09 22.62
CA GLU A 686 -23.23 35.11 23.45
C GLU A 686 -21.86 34.70 22.87
N LEU A 687 -21.73 34.63 21.54
CA LEU A 687 -20.47 34.25 20.87
C LEU A 687 -19.35 35.26 21.13
N HIS A 688 -19.67 36.56 21.23
CA HIS A 688 -18.68 37.61 21.50
C HIS A 688 -18.07 37.51 22.92
N PHE A 689 -18.73 36.81 23.85
CA PHE A 689 -18.21 36.56 25.20
C PHE A 689 -17.32 35.31 25.28
N LEU A 690 -17.56 34.31 24.41
CA LEU A 690 -16.76 33.08 24.32
C LEU A 690 -15.45 33.27 23.54
N THR A 691 -15.43 34.11 22.51
CA THR A 691 -14.20 34.38 21.73
C THR A 691 -13.12 35.13 22.52
N VAL A 692 -13.48 35.82 23.61
CA VAL A 692 -12.54 36.60 24.42
C VAL A 692 -11.75 35.73 25.41
N ASN A 693 -12.23 34.54 25.75
CA ASN A 693 -11.62 33.70 26.81
C ASN A 693 -10.84 32.47 26.31
N LEU A 694 -10.83 32.16 25.01
CA LEU A 694 -10.22 30.91 24.50
C LEU A 694 -9.13 31.08 23.43
N ILE A 695 -8.73 32.29 23.06
CA ILE A 695 -7.67 32.50 22.06
C ILE A 695 -6.63 33.50 22.61
N PRO A 696 -5.37 33.09 22.86
CA PRO A 696 -4.29 34.04 22.96
C PRO A 696 -4.09 34.64 21.57
N ILE A 697 -4.54 35.88 21.40
CA ILE A 697 -4.44 36.64 20.16
C ILE A 697 -2.96 36.83 19.83
N ASN A 698 -2.45 36.06 18.87
CA ASN A 698 -1.20 36.41 18.22
C ASN A 698 -1.19 36.01 16.73
N THR A 699 -2.25 36.31 15.99
CA THR A 699 -2.19 36.35 14.53
C THR A 699 -3.08 37.47 13.99
N LYS A 700 -2.48 38.30 13.12
CA LYS A 700 -3.13 39.42 12.44
C LYS A 700 -4.32 38.92 11.63
N VAL A 701 -5.52 39.39 11.97
CA VAL A 701 -6.73 39.27 11.14
C VAL A 701 -6.48 40.05 9.85
N SER A 702 -6.16 39.34 8.78
CA SER A 702 -6.26 39.87 7.43
C SER A 702 -7.67 39.59 6.90
N LYS A 703 -8.24 40.62 6.29
CA LYS A 703 -9.63 40.72 5.82
C LYS A 703 -10.07 39.49 5.01
N LEU A 704 -11.09 38.79 5.50
CA LEU A 704 -11.91 37.88 4.70
C LEU A 704 -12.78 38.70 3.73
N HIS A 705 -12.40 38.68 2.46
CA HIS A 705 -13.26 39.10 1.35
C HIS A 705 -14.19 37.93 1.02
N ILE A 706 -15.45 38.03 1.44
CA ILE A 706 -16.52 37.14 0.97
C ILE A 706 -16.86 37.58 -0.45
N THR A 707 -16.53 36.75 -1.43
CA THR A 707 -17.07 36.88 -2.78
C THR A 707 -18.29 35.98 -2.88
N HIS A 708 -19.45 36.60 -3.11
CA HIS A 708 -20.66 35.91 -3.54
C HIS A 708 -20.40 35.33 -4.93
N LEU A 709 -20.64 34.04 -5.10
CA LEU A 709 -20.85 33.42 -6.39
C LEU A 709 -22.29 32.90 -6.40
N ASP A 710 -23.15 33.66 -7.07
CA ASP A 710 -24.35 33.14 -7.71
C ASP A 710 -23.95 32.53 -9.07
N SER A 711 -24.68 31.48 -9.44
CA SER A 711 -24.60 30.61 -10.65
C SER A 711 -23.58 29.48 -10.65
#